data_AF-A0A062V8W9-F1
#
_entry.id   AF-A0A062V8W9-F1
#
_cell.length_a   1.000
_cell.length_b   1.000
_cell.length_c   1.000
_cell.angle_alpha   90.00
_cell.angle_beta   90.00
_cell.angle_gamma   90.00
#
_symmetry.space_group_name_H-M   'P 1'
#
loop_
_entity.id
_entity.type
_entity.pdbx_description
1 polymer ?
#
loop_
_entity_poly.entity_id
_entity_poly.type
_entity_poly.pdbx_seq_one_letter_code
_entity_poly.pdbx_strand_id
1 'polypeptide(L)'
;MFNSIKKFPVMKYGTIVLTLLFFLIILATVSTVEGSVPAELSKTAPYAGIPAQGEPNWGDLDREFIQAGHNDRIRQNGTIYQIRFAVANASALKKFYFTVWRQNGSNYDRIATTDNLIDDISKNGINVINLPNPIEGVQEGDFYGYSINASASALYVDKNDKKHLTYYVDGHAMSITDYNWMAGYSEPYVFVIEPYMENPYIVFIGDSIISGKPEHISFIETDKTTNIPASIQNQWARKVDRTYQNMGYSGDRTSNLESRFISDVVDLSPEFVLIEGGINDVTSGISSKVILNNWESMIKKAYYNNITPVIMLILPDSRKSYEKSNQITYINEQLMAMAANYSPSIVVDARCYVGVERSSGPPGNCWDINPSYTMDGLHYNSAGNERIAQAIKDSFRFVHGKQGLYNLIQSDGTIIYNTNLSNAVNTSWRMASTAGGSANVSYNTPASFTINSGTIDWLNIENLSSNQVCKLYLNDDKIDSKEALNGSVNFTENILYSGTYHVQCTAPSTPSTITSWSNSKTNNNNLTVTVNISEQVNFRATADQTIDTWNWYKDGVDQNNNFDTLSTSWDSEGTKLISINATNSNGISNTITWTITVVTVNAPSSQPQITSWKNSKTDNNNLTVTVNISEQVNFRATADQTIDTWNWYKDGVDQDNNFDTFSTSWDSEGTKLISINATNSNGISNTITWTVTVNVANSNETSDNITITVTANPEQSDDGGTLSPGGSGGGSGGGGRATGEPYSNILISEKYEKDLIAGTPVAYTFFQPEHSIYEILVTGKANEFEIILICEVLKGTSKRAKTPAPGIVYKNENIWITSKLMKEGLIRFKVENSWLESNNLADSDIRLVKWNNSKWVQLNTTETKKDSTHTYYEVRTDSFSSFAVTGLKDVKTQEDAPVEITLKSIQLDTEDPVKPAGTERTTETEGTTGTETAGPNKEYVAFFVVLAMAVFLALYILVRVK
;
A
#
# COMPACT_ATOMS: atom_id res chain seq x y z
N MET A 1 48.65 25.67 -53.91
CA MET A 1 47.21 25.59 -53.58
C MET A 1 46.74 24.16 -53.82
N PHE A 2 45.78 23.75 -53.00
CA PHE A 2 45.32 22.41 -52.66
C PHE A 2 44.99 21.39 -53.78
N ASN A 3 45.28 20.14 -53.40
CA ASN A 3 44.55 18.87 -53.55
C ASN A 3 44.40 18.13 -54.89
N SER A 4 45.07 16.98 -54.88
CA SER A 4 44.76 15.73 -55.59
C SER A 4 43.73 14.90 -54.80
N ILE A 5 42.75 14.30 -55.49
CA ILE A 5 42.13 13.04 -55.06
C ILE A 5 42.05 12.11 -56.27
N LYS A 6 42.79 10.99 -56.21
CA LYS A 6 42.62 9.78 -57.03
C LYS A 6 42.15 8.62 -56.14
N LYS A 7 41.29 7.80 -56.76
CA LYS A 7 40.63 6.55 -56.31
C LYS A 7 41.48 5.55 -55.52
N PHE A 8 40.82 4.77 -54.64
CA PHE A 8 41.18 3.40 -54.21
C PHE A 8 39.94 2.63 -53.66
N PRO A 9 39.95 1.29 -53.42
CA PRO A 9 38.99 0.35 -54.01
C PRO A 9 38.13 -0.46 -53.00
N VAL A 10 37.23 -1.27 -53.57
CA VAL A 10 36.36 -2.28 -52.94
C VAL A 10 37.16 -3.48 -52.43
N MET A 11 37.11 -3.75 -51.11
CA MET A 11 37.15 -5.09 -50.48
C MET A 11 37.15 -4.96 -48.94
N LYS A 12 36.11 -5.51 -48.27
CA LYS A 12 36.11 -6.05 -46.87
C LYS A 12 34.71 -6.24 -46.22
N TYR A 13 33.61 -6.26 -46.98
CA TYR A 13 32.27 -6.48 -46.37
C TYR A 13 31.88 -7.96 -46.19
N GLY A 14 32.50 -8.90 -46.92
CA GLY A 14 32.15 -10.33 -46.83
C GLY A 14 32.59 -11.02 -45.53
N THR A 15 33.70 -10.58 -44.93
CA THR A 15 34.23 -11.17 -43.69
C THR A 15 33.44 -10.71 -42.47
N ILE A 16 32.91 -9.49 -42.48
CA ILE A 16 32.14 -8.91 -41.36
C ILE A 16 30.78 -9.59 -41.22
N VAL A 17 30.11 -9.91 -42.33
CA VAL A 17 28.81 -10.61 -42.31
C VAL A 17 28.97 -12.06 -41.83
N LEU A 18 30.07 -12.73 -42.21
CA LEU A 18 30.32 -14.10 -41.75
C LEU A 18 30.67 -14.16 -40.26
N THR A 19 31.41 -13.19 -39.72
CA THR A 19 31.72 -13.11 -38.28
C THR A 19 30.51 -12.71 -37.44
N LEU A 20 29.62 -11.86 -37.96
CA LEU A 20 28.34 -11.52 -37.31
C LEU A 20 27.35 -12.70 -37.32
N LEU A 21 27.33 -13.50 -38.40
CA LEU A 21 26.53 -14.73 -38.44
C LEU A 21 27.08 -15.79 -37.47
N PHE A 22 28.41 -15.90 -37.37
CA PHE A 22 29.06 -16.80 -36.40
C PHE A 22 28.85 -16.34 -34.95
N PHE A 23 28.84 -15.02 -34.68
CA PHE A 23 28.49 -14.47 -33.37
C PHE A 23 27.00 -14.64 -33.05
N LEU A 24 26.08 -14.53 -34.02
CA LEU A 24 24.66 -14.83 -33.82
C LEU A 24 24.42 -16.32 -33.53
N ILE A 25 25.19 -17.22 -34.15
CA ILE A 25 25.10 -18.67 -33.89
C ILE A 25 25.70 -19.01 -32.52
N ILE A 26 26.73 -18.30 -32.06
CA ILE A 26 27.31 -18.46 -30.72
C ILE A 26 26.44 -17.83 -29.61
N LEU A 27 25.68 -16.77 -29.92
CA LEU A 27 24.64 -16.23 -29.02
C LEU A 27 23.35 -17.06 -29.03
N ALA A 28 23.08 -17.83 -30.10
CA ALA A 28 21.98 -18.79 -30.16
C ALA A 28 22.30 -20.14 -29.48
N THR A 29 23.57 -20.42 -29.17
CA THR A 29 23.92 -21.39 -28.13
C THR A 29 23.93 -20.68 -26.79
N VAL A 30 22.73 -20.35 -26.29
CA VAL A 30 22.53 -20.20 -24.86
C VAL A 30 23.18 -21.41 -24.22
N SER A 31 24.11 -21.19 -23.30
CA SER A 31 24.53 -22.21 -22.37
C SER A 31 23.26 -22.72 -21.68
N THR A 32 22.68 -23.80 -22.18
CA THR A 32 21.81 -24.65 -21.38
C THR A 32 22.71 -25.09 -20.23
N VAL A 33 22.59 -24.42 -19.09
CA VAL A 33 23.10 -24.96 -17.85
C VAL A 33 22.32 -26.27 -17.70
N GLU A 34 22.99 -27.41 -17.86
CA GLU A 34 22.38 -28.71 -17.64
C GLU A 34 21.67 -28.68 -16.28
N GLY A 35 20.33 -28.74 -16.31
CA GLY A 35 19.49 -28.73 -15.12
C GLY A 35 18.78 -27.42 -14.75
N SER A 36 18.70 -26.41 -15.64
CA SER A 36 17.80 -25.26 -15.44
C SER A 36 16.43 -25.47 -16.11
N VAL A 37 15.35 -25.03 -15.45
CA VAL A 37 14.00 -24.98 -16.05
C VAL A 37 13.99 -23.92 -17.16
N PRO A 38 13.51 -24.24 -18.38
CA PRO A 38 13.33 -23.25 -19.46
C PRO A 38 12.38 -22.12 -19.05
N ALA A 39 12.62 -20.90 -19.53
CA ALA A 39 11.77 -19.73 -19.22
C ALA A 39 10.31 -19.84 -19.74
N GLU A 40 10.06 -20.76 -20.66
CA GLU A 40 8.74 -21.03 -21.24
C GLU A 40 7.90 -22.02 -20.43
N LEU A 41 8.49 -22.60 -19.36
CA LEU A 41 7.83 -23.58 -18.51
C LEU A 41 7.66 -23.05 -17.07
N SER A 42 6.51 -23.36 -16.47
CA SER A 42 6.17 -22.96 -15.11
C SER A 42 5.70 -24.16 -14.27
N LYS A 43 5.86 -24.04 -12.95
CA LYS A 43 5.47 -25.08 -12.00
C LYS A 43 3.95 -25.20 -11.91
N THR A 44 3.43 -26.42 -11.97
CA THR A 44 1.97 -26.69 -11.89
C THR A 44 1.54 -27.43 -10.61
N ALA A 45 2.49 -28.12 -9.96
CA ALA A 45 2.34 -28.75 -8.66
C ALA A 45 3.71 -29.02 -8.03
N PRO A 46 3.76 -29.41 -6.74
CA PRO A 46 2.81 -28.95 -5.72
C PRO A 46 2.89 -27.42 -5.57
N TYR A 47 2.04 -26.83 -4.72
CA TYR A 47 2.17 -25.41 -4.40
C TYR A 47 3.45 -25.14 -3.60
N ALA A 48 3.74 -26.01 -2.63
CA ALA A 48 5.01 -26.02 -1.90
C ALA A 48 6.20 -26.25 -2.83
N GLY A 49 7.39 -25.79 -2.41
CA GLY A 49 8.65 -26.12 -3.07
C GLY A 49 9.27 -27.39 -2.51
N ILE A 50 10.27 -27.93 -3.20
CA ILE A 50 11.09 -29.03 -2.66
C ILE A 50 11.74 -28.58 -1.33
N PRO A 51 11.54 -29.31 -0.22
CA PRO A 51 12.06 -28.92 1.09
C PRO A 51 13.59 -28.90 1.14
N ALA A 52 14.15 -27.96 1.89
CA ALA A 52 15.60 -27.86 2.11
C ALA A 52 16.14 -28.97 3.05
N GLN A 53 15.27 -29.58 3.86
CA GLN A 53 15.59 -30.63 4.84
C GLN A 53 14.62 -31.81 4.65
N GLY A 54 14.88 -32.64 3.64
CA GLY A 54 14.19 -33.92 3.49
C GLY A 54 14.92 -35.04 4.24
N GLU A 55 14.17 -36.02 4.74
CA GLU A 55 14.74 -37.24 5.31
C GLU A 55 14.83 -38.34 4.24
N PRO A 56 15.97 -39.04 4.06
CA PRO A 56 16.04 -40.18 3.16
C PRO A 56 15.03 -41.26 3.55
N ASN A 57 14.14 -41.60 2.61
CA ASN A 57 13.13 -42.63 2.79
C ASN A 57 12.87 -43.37 1.47
N TRP A 58 11.94 -44.32 1.51
CA TRP A 58 11.50 -45.17 0.41
C TRP A 58 12.63 -46.01 -0.20
N GLY A 59 12.63 -47.29 0.17
CA GLY A 59 13.61 -48.29 -0.25
C GLY A 59 13.13 -49.73 -0.04
N ASP A 60 14.02 -50.67 -0.35
CA ASP A 60 13.97 -52.13 -0.13
C ASP A 60 12.90 -52.90 -0.92
N LEU A 61 11.82 -52.25 -1.34
CA LEU A 61 10.72 -52.86 -2.08
C LEU A 61 10.38 -52.04 -3.34
N ASP A 62 9.89 -52.77 -4.35
CA ASP A 62 9.14 -52.15 -5.46
C ASP A 62 7.88 -51.51 -4.91
N ARG A 63 7.60 -50.26 -5.29
CA ARG A 63 6.39 -49.55 -4.85
C ARG A 63 5.87 -48.60 -5.92
N GLU A 64 4.57 -48.34 -5.87
CA GLU A 64 3.91 -47.26 -6.61
C GLU A 64 3.15 -46.37 -5.63
N PHE A 65 3.16 -45.07 -5.91
CA PHE A 65 2.71 -44.01 -5.03
C PHE A 65 1.82 -43.02 -5.78
N ILE A 66 0.90 -42.40 -5.06
CA ILE A 66 0.19 -41.19 -5.46
C ILE A 66 0.26 -40.15 -4.35
N GLN A 67 0.47 -38.89 -4.73
CA GLN A 67 0.50 -37.79 -3.78
C GLN A 67 -0.89 -37.17 -3.76
N ALA A 68 -1.64 -37.47 -2.72
CA ALA A 68 -3.07 -37.19 -2.63
C ALA A 68 -3.40 -35.98 -1.74
N GLY A 69 -2.41 -35.25 -1.25
CA GLY A 69 -2.62 -34.02 -0.50
C GLY A 69 -3.21 -32.91 -1.37
N HIS A 70 -3.93 -31.98 -0.76
CA HIS A 70 -4.56 -30.86 -1.49
C HIS A 70 -3.54 -29.98 -2.23
N ASN A 71 -2.39 -29.72 -1.61
CA ASN A 71 -1.30 -28.95 -2.18
C ASN A 71 -0.57 -29.67 -3.32
N ASP A 72 -0.82 -30.98 -3.50
CA ASP A 72 -0.14 -31.86 -4.45
C ASP A 72 -0.92 -32.00 -5.77
N ARG A 73 -2.06 -31.30 -5.90
CA ARG A 73 -2.89 -31.29 -7.11
C ARG A 73 -2.25 -30.42 -8.19
N ILE A 74 -2.29 -30.92 -9.42
CA ILE A 74 -1.91 -30.18 -10.63
C ILE A 74 -2.93 -29.07 -10.87
N ARG A 75 -2.47 -27.82 -11.00
CA ARG A 75 -3.33 -26.62 -11.07
C ARG A 75 -3.64 -26.13 -12.49
N GLN A 76 -3.24 -26.88 -13.52
CA GLN A 76 -3.30 -26.43 -14.90
C GLN A 76 -3.60 -27.60 -15.85
N ASN A 77 -4.42 -27.33 -16.87
CA ASN A 77 -4.57 -28.24 -18.01
C ASN A 77 -3.38 -28.09 -18.96
N GLY A 78 -2.88 -29.19 -19.54
CA GLY A 78 -1.87 -29.11 -20.58
C GLY A 78 -0.98 -30.34 -20.67
N THR A 79 0.27 -30.09 -21.07
CA THR A 79 1.28 -31.11 -21.29
C THR A 79 2.44 -30.91 -20.32
N ILE A 80 2.81 -31.96 -19.60
CA ILE A 80 4.01 -31.95 -18.74
C ILE A 80 5.23 -32.26 -19.61
N TYR A 81 6.17 -31.32 -19.65
CA TYR A 81 7.42 -31.45 -20.43
C TYR A 81 8.62 -31.80 -19.55
N GLN A 82 8.58 -31.42 -18.28
CA GLN A 82 9.73 -31.54 -17.39
C GLN A 82 9.26 -31.82 -15.96
N ILE A 83 10.06 -32.57 -15.21
CA ILE A 83 9.88 -32.78 -13.77
C ILE A 83 11.15 -32.43 -13.01
N ARG A 84 11.00 -31.93 -11.79
CA ARG A 84 12.11 -31.60 -10.88
C ARG A 84 11.87 -32.20 -9.50
N PHE A 85 12.87 -32.84 -8.91
CA PHE A 85 12.79 -33.46 -7.58
C PHE A 85 14.18 -33.68 -6.96
N ALA A 86 14.22 -33.97 -5.66
CA ALA A 86 15.48 -34.22 -4.93
C ALA A 86 15.68 -35.70 -4.57
N VAL A 87 16.82 -36.29 -4.97
CA VAL A 87 17.17 -37.69 -4.67
C VAL A 87 18.15 -37.75 -3.51
N ALA A 88 17.89 -38.63 -2.52
CA ALA A 88 18.77 -38.82 -1.37
C ALA A 88 19.95 -39.74 -1.68
N ASN A 89 19.71 -40.83 -2.41
CA ASN A 89 20.75 -41.78 -2.80
C ASN A 89 20.48 -42.34 -4.20
N ALA A 90 21.03 -41.68 -5.22
CA ALA A 90 20.85 -42.07 -6.63
C ALA A 90 21.40 -43.47 -6.92
N SER A 91 22.47 -43.89 -6.24
CA SER A 91 23.05 -45.23 -6.43
C SER A 91 22.14 -46.37 -5.94
N ALA A 92 21.23 -46.08 -5.00
CA ALA A 92 20.26 -47.04 -4.47
C ALA A 92 19.01 -47.16 -5.35
N LEU A 93 18.66 -46.12 -6.11
CA LEU A 93 17.52 -46.12 -7.03
C LEU A 93 17.87 -46.94 -8.27
N LYS A 94 17.00 -47.87 -8.68
CA LYS A 94 17.21 -48.78 -9.82
C LYS A 94 16.20 -48.58 -10.94
N LYS A 95 14.99 -48.12 -10.59
CA LYS A 95 13.94 -47.73 -11.52
C LYS A 95 13.21 -46.53 -10.97
N PHE A 96 12.80 -45.64 -11.86
CA PHE A 96 11.95 -44.51 -11.53
C PHE A 96 10.99 -44.24 -12.68
N TYR A 97 9.69 -44.25 -12.38
CA TYR A 97 8.63 -43.90 -13.31
C TYR A 97 7.82 -42.78 -12.70
N PHE A 98 7.48 -41.76 -13.49
CA PHE A 98 6.53 -40.74 -13.09
C PHE A 98 5.13 -41.11 -13.60
N THR A 99 4.10 -40.90 -12.78
CA THR A 99 2.71 -41.21 -13.14
C THR A 99 1.80 -40.02 -12.89
N VAL A 100 0.69 -39.98 -13.62
CA VAL A 100 -0.38 -38.99 -13.41
C VAL A 100 -1.69 -39.75 -13.23
N TRP A 101 -2.48 -39.36 -12.23
CA TRP A 101 -3.72 -40.02 -11.86
C TRP A 101 -4.86 -39.01 -11.76
N ARG A 102 -6.03 -39.38 -12.28
CA ARG A 102 -7.27 -38.60 -12.22
C ARG A 102 -8.25 -39.26 -11.28
N GLN A 103 -8.86 -38.46 -10.42
CA GLN A 103 -9.92 -38.96 -9.53
C GLN A 103 -11.24 -39.11 -10.29
N ASN A 104 -11.89 -40.26 -10.10
CA ASN A 104 -13.19 -40.58 -10.66
C ASN A 104 -14.07 -41.18 -9.55
N GLY A 105 -14.96 -40.35 -9.00
CA GLY A 105 -15.68 -40.70 -7.76
C GLY A 105 -14.72 -40.88 -6.58
N SER A 106 -14.75 -42.06 -5.96
CA SER A 106 -13.85 -42.41 -4.84
C SER A 106 -12.55 -43.09 -5.29
N ASN A 107 -12.44 -43.44 -6.57
CA ASN A 107 -11.31 -44.18 -7.14
C ASN A 107 -10.54 -43.32 -8.15
N TYR A 108 -9.50 -43.90 -8.77
CA TYR A 108 -8.53 -43.17 -9.58
C TYR A 108 -8.20 -43.92 -10.88
N ASP A 109 -8.11 -43.17 -11.97
CA ASP A 109 -7.69 -43.63 -13.29
C ASP A 109 -6.26 -43.13 -13.56
N ARG A 110 -5.35 -44.03 -13.97
CA ARG A 110 -3.98 -43.67 -14.38
C ARG A 110 -4.02 -43.08 -15.77
N ILE A 111 -3.72 -41.80 -15.87
CA ILE A 111 -3.70 -41.04 -17.13
C ILE A 111 -2.43 -41.31 -17.91
N ALA A 112 -1.28 -41.40 -17.21
CA ALA A 112 0.00 -41.63 -17.85
C ALA A 112 1.01 -42.32 -16.93
N THR A 113 2.00 -42.94 -17.57
CA THR A 113 3.23 -43.44 -16.96
C THR A 113 4.37 -43.17 -17.93
N THR A 114 5.46 -42.60 -17.44
CA THR A 114 6.66 -42.40 -18.27
C THR A 114 7.34 -43.72 -18.58
N ASP A 115 8.30 -43.71 -19.50
CA ASP A 115 9.34 -44.75 -19.53
C ASP A 115 10.19 -44.70 -18.24
N ASN A 116 11.08 -45.69 -18.07
CA ASN A 116 11.99 -45.70 -16.92
C ASN A 116 13.01 -44.57 -17.05
N LEU A 117 12.92 -43.57 -16.17
CA LEU A 117 13.75 -42.37 -16.18
C LEU A 117 15.06 -42.54 -15.38
N ILE A 118 15.44 -43.77 -15.01
CA ILE A 118 16.61 -43.97 -14.15
C ILE A 118 17.90 -43.45 -14.78
N ASP A 119 18.04 -43.56 -16.11
CA ASP A 119 19.24 -43.12 -16.83
C ASP A 119 19.35 -41.58 -16.86
N ASP A 120 18.26 -40.87 -16.57
CA ASP A 120 18.21 -39.41 -16.46
C ASP A 120 18.53 -38.92 -15.02
N ILE A 121 18.66 -39.83 -14.04
CA ILE A 121 18.96 -39.52 -12.64
C ILE A 121 20.44 -39.83 -12.37
N SER A 122 21.28 -38.78 -12.40
CA SER A 122 22.74 -38.95 -12.35
C SER A 122 23.38 -38.63 -11.01
N LYS A 123 22.66 -37.99 -10.06
CA LYS A 123 23.25 -37.48 -8.82
C LYS A 123 22.30 -37.43 -7.63
N ASN A 124 22.87 -37.40 -6.43
CA ASN A 124 22.16 -36.99 -5.22
C ASN A 124 21.83 -35.49 -5.27
N GLY A 125 20.77 -35.09 -4.59
CA GLY A 125 20.23 -33.73 -4.61
C GLY A 125 19.25 -33.50 -5.76
N ILE A 126 19.14 -32.25 -6.20
CA ILE A 126 18.14 -31.83 -7.19
C ILE A 126 18.49 -32.40 -8.58
N ASN A 127 17.52 -33.08 -9.18
CA ASN A 127 17.52 -33.53 -10.56
C ASN A 127 16.38 -32.83 -11.32
N VAL A 128 16.64 -32.47 -12.57
CA VAL A 128 15.68 -31.85 -13.50
C VAL A 128 15.69 -32.71 -14.75
N ILE A 129 14.55 -33.32 -15.09
CA ILE A 129 14.42 -34.29 -16.16
C ILE A 129 13.45 -33.75 -17.20
N ASN A 130 13.96 -33.52 -18.41
CA ASN A 130 13.13 -33.30 -19.59
C ASN A 130 12.53 -34.65 -20.00
N LEU A 131 11.21 -34.75 -20.03
CA LEU A 131 10.55 -35.99 -20.38
C LEU A 131 10.78 -36.30 -21.86
N PRO A 132 11.37 -37.46 -22.22
CA PRO A 132 11.56 -37.84 -23.63
C PRO A 132 10.24 -37.91 -24.39
N ASN A 133 9.19 -38.33 -23.68
CA ASN A 133 7.81 -38.38 -24.14
C ASN A 133 6.98 -37.49 -23.19
N PRO A 134 6.66 -36.23 -23.57
CA PRO A 134 5.81 -35.35 -22.78
C PRO A 134 4.44 -35.97 -22.48
N ILE A 135 3.89 -35.69 -21.30
CA ILE A 135 2.60 -36.25 -20.86
C ILE A 135 1.48 -35.27 -21.23
N GLU A 136 0.72 -35.61 -22.26
CA GLU A 136 -0.44 -34.84 -22.71
C GLU A 136 -1.72 -35.22 -21.96
N GLY A 137 -2.76 -34.38 -22.07
CA GLY A 137 -4.11 -34.69 -21.55
C GLY A 137 -4.27 -34.54 -20.02
N VAL A 138 -3.29 -33.92 -19.36
CA VAL A 138 -3.35 -33.60 -17.93
C VAL A 138 -4.36 -32.47 -17.70
N GLN A 139 -5.13 -32.60 -16.63
CA GLN A 139 -6.17 -31.66 -16.24
C GLN A 139 -5.90 -31.07 -14.86
N GLU A 140 -6.40 -29.86 -14.63
CA GLU A 140 -6.50 -29.27 -13.30
C GLU A 140 -7.24 -30.25 -12.36
N GLY A 141 -6.63 -30.52 -11.21
CA GLY A 141 -7.10 -31.47 -10.23
C GLY A 141 -6.57 -32.89 -10.40
N ASP A 142 -5.77 -33.18 -11.42
CA ASP A 142 -5.02 -34.44 -11.47
C ASP A 142 -3.94 -34.48 -10.38
N PHE A 143 -3.54 -35.69 -10.01
CA PHE A 143 -2.50 -35.95 -9.04
C PHE A 143 -1.25 -36.48 -9.72
N TYR A 144 -0.09 -36.06 -9.21
CA TYR A 144 1.16 -36.71 -9.59
C TYR A 144 1.46 -37.91 -8.68
N GLY A 145 2.08 -38.91 -9.26
CA GLY A 145 2.51 -40.14 -8.61
C GLY A 145 3.84 -40.60 -9.17
N TYR A 146 4.33 -41.71 -8.65
CA TYR A 146 5.57 -42.31 -9.13
C TYR A 146 5.66 -43.80 -8.76
N SER A 147 6.50 -44.55 -9.47
CA SER A 147 6.88 -45.90 -9.10
C SER A 147 8.40 -46.03 -9.05
N ILE A 148 8.90 -46.75 -8.05
CA ILE A 148 10.34 -46.99 -7.88
C ILE A 148 10.66 -48.46 -7.62
N ASN A 149 11.88 -48.83 -7.99
CA ASN A 149 12.64 -49.92 -7.37
C ASN A 149 13.87 -49.30 -6.71
N ALA A 150 14.08 -49.52 -5.42
CA ALA A 150 15.26 -49.00 -4.72
C ALA A 150 15.81 -50.03 -3.73
N SER A 151 17.14 -50.18 -3.66
CA SER A 151 17.81 -51.14 -2.78
C SER A 151 18.05 -50.63 -1.35
N ALA A 152 17.70 -49.37 -1.08
CA ALA A 152 17.75 -48.69 0.21
C ALA A 152 16.96 -47.37 0.09
N SER A 153 16.77 -46.63 1.19
CA SER A 153 16.13 -45.30 1.19
C SER A 153 16.78 -44.35 0.17
N ALA A 154 16.06 -44.04 -0.91
CA ALA A 154 16.60 -43.35 -2.07
C ALA A 154 16.03 -41.93 -2.29
N LEU A 155 14.88 -41.59 -1.72
CA LEU A 155 14.16 -40.33 -2.01
C LEU A 155 14.07 -39.44 -0.76
N TYR A 156 14.16 -38.12 -0.93
CA TYR A 156 13.96 -37.17 0.16
C TYR A 156 12.47 -36.90 0.37
N VAL A 157 11.92 -37.25 1.54
CA VAL A 157 10.51 -36.97 1.87
C VAL A 157 10.37 -35.79 2.83
N ASP A 158 9.34 -34.98 2.63
CA ASP A 158 8.91 -33.95 3.57
C ASP A 158 7.99 -34.55 4.63
N LYS A 159 8.45 -34.57 5.89
CA LYS A 159 7.68 -35.03 7.05
C LYS A 159 7.12 -33.90 7.91
N ASN A 160 7.41 -32.64 7.55
CA ASN A 160 7.10 -31.47 8.38
C ASN A 160 5.70 -30.93 8.12
N ASP A 161 5.21 -31.00 6.88
CA ASP A 161 3.84 -30.60 6.55
C ASP A 161 2.87 -31.79 6.59
N LYS A 162 2.13 -31.88 7.70
CA LYS A 162 1.11 -32.92 7.95
C LYS A 162 -0.12 -32.81 7.04
N LYS A 163 -0.21 -31.78 6.19
CA LYS A 163 -1.27 -31.64 5.19
C LYS A 163 -1.01 -32.48 3.94
N HIS A 164 0.21 -32.99 3.78
CA HIS A 164 0.54 -33.94 2.73
C HIS A 164 0.06 -35.35 3.07
N LEU A 165 -0.37 -36.07 2.04
CA LEU A 165 -0.82 -37.44 2.16
C LEU A 165 -0.31 -38.26 0.97
N THR A 166 0.53 -39.24 1.26
CA THR A 166 1.01 -40.21 0.26
C THR A 166 0.25 -41.52 0.43
N TYR A 167 -0.41 -42.01 -0.61
CA TYR A 167 -0.87 -43.40 -0.67
C TYR A 167 0.10 -44.24 -1.47
N TYR A 168 0.31 -45.49 -1.06
CA TYR A 168 1.21 -46.41 -1.76
C TYR A 168 0.77 -47.87 -1.66
N VAL A 169 1.30 -48.67 -2.59
CA VAL A 169 1.23 -50.13 -2.56
C VAL A 169 2.59 -50.74 -2.87
N ASP A 170 2.87 -51.91 -2.29
CA ASP A 170 4.03 -52.72 -2.66
C ASP A 170 3.78 -53.36 -4.03
N GLY A 171 4.79 -53.32 -4.90
CA GLY A 171 4.69 -53.63 -6.31
C GLY A 171 4.15 -52.45 -7.12
N HIS A 172 3.06 -52.69 -7.86
CA HIS A 172 2.44 -51.71 -8.76
C HIS A 172 0.91 -51.78 -8.64
N ALA A 173 0.24 -50.68 -8.96
CA ALA A 173 -1.22 -50.65 -9.05
C ALA A 173 -1.69 -51.62 -10.16
N MET A 174 -2.49 -52.63 -9.78
CA MET A 174 -2.90 -53.73 -10.66
C MET A 174 -3.91 -53.31 -11.74
N SER A 175 -4.62 -52.21 -11.53
CA SER A 175 -5.57 -51.65 -12.49
C SER A 175 -5.17 -50.23 -12.86
N ILE A 176 -5.27 -49.91 -14.15
CA ILE A 176 -5.08 -48.55 -14.67
C ILE A 176 -6.35 -47.71 -14.58
N THR A 177 -7.51 -48.33 -14.36
CA THR A 177 -8.80 -47.65 -14.20
C THR A 177 -9.46 -48.08 -12.92
N ASP A 178 -10.23 -47.19 -12.29
CA ASP A 178 -11.03 -47.46 -11.10
C ASP A 178 -10.21 -48.03 -9.92
N TYR A 179 -8.97 -47.56 -9.74
CA TYR A 179 -8.08 -48.03 -8.70
C TYR A 179 -8.37 -47.34 -7.36
N ASN A 180 -8.49 -48.12 -6.29
CA ASN A 180 -8.73 -47.60 -4.95
C ASN A 180 -7.43 -47.42 -4.16
N TRP A 181 -6.81 -46.24 -4.26
CA TRP A 181 -5.62 -45.89 -3.49
C TRP A 181 -5.82 -45.92 -1.97
N MET A 182 -7.05 -45.68 -1.51
CA MET A 182 -7.37 -45.67 -0.07
C MET A 182 -7.41 -47.08 0.55
N ALA A 183 -7.41 -48.14 -0.26
CA ALA A 183 -7.28 -49.52 0.21
C ALA A 183 -5.81 -49.91 0.48
N GLY A 184 -4.85 -49.12 0.00
CA GLY A 184 -3.42 -49.33 0.21
C GLY A 184 -2.93 -48.78 1.55
N TYR A 185 -1.61 -48.60 1.64
CA TYR A 185 -0.96 -47.96 2.77
C TYR A 185 -0.98 -46.43 2.59
N SER A 186 -0.88 -45.70 3.71
CA SER A 186 -0.84 -44.23 3.69
C SER A 186 0.19 -43.69 4.69
N GLU A 187 0.86 -42.60 4.32
CA GLU A 187 1.81 -41.90 5.18
C GLU A 187 1.62 -40.38 5.12
N PRO A 188 1.78 -39.67 6.26
CA PRO A 188 1.59 -38.22 6.35
C PRO A 188 2.87 -37.44 5.97
N TYR A 189 3.56 -37.89 4.91
CA TYR A 189 4.76 -37.26 4.37
C TYR A 189 4.84 -37.50 2.88
N VAL A 190 5.43 -36.58 2.11
CA VAL A 190 5.42 -36.60 0.63
C VAL A 190 6.80 -36.59 0.03
N PHE A 191 6.97 -37.28 -1.09
CA PHE A 191 8.07 -37.01 -2.00
C PHE A 191 7.64 -35.94 -3.01
N VAL A 192 8.24 -34.75 -2.90
CA VAL A 192 7.89 -33.60 -3.75
C VAL A 192 8.48 -33.79 -5.15
N ILE A 193 7.60 -33.84 -6.14
CA ILE A 193 7.95 -33.77 -7.56
C ILE A 193 7.25 -32.54 -8.13
N GLU A 194 8.02 -31.65 -8.74
CA GLU A 194 7.51 -30.46 -9.39
C GLU A 194 7.33 -30.72 -10.90
N PRO A 195 6.11 -30.98 -11.40
CA PRO A 195 5.83 -31.01 -12.83
C PRO A 195 5.73 -29.61 -13.45
N TYR A 196 6.36 -29.45 -14.59
CA TYR A 196 6.41 -28.21 -15.37
C TYR A 196 5.68 -28.37 -16.70
N MET A 197 4.79 -27.41 -16.97
CA MET A 197 4.05 -27.25 -18.23
C MET A 197 4.39 -25.89 -18.84
N GLU A 198 3.94 -25.62 -20.06
CA GLU A 198 3.96 -24.27 -20.64
C GLU A 198 3.40 -23.23 -19.65
N ASN A 199 3.94 -22.01 -19.66
CA ASN A 199 3.44 -20.91 -18.84
C ASN A 199 1.92 -20.75 -19.00
N PRO A 200 1.15 -20.58 -17.90
CA PRO A 200 -0.29 -20.36 -17.99
C PRO A 200 -0.56 -19.12 -18.83
N TYR A 201 -1.56 -19.18 -19.69
CA TYR A 201 -1.99 -17.99 -20.43
C TYR A 201 -2.46 -16.88 -19.49
N ILE A 202 -3.18 -17.25 -18.42
CA ILE A 202 -3.61 -16.31 -17.39
C ILE A 202 -3.47 -16.89 -15.98
N VAL A 203 -2.98 -16.10 -15.04
CA VAL A 203 -3.10 -16.39 -13.60
C VAL A 203 -4.27 -15.60 -13.02
N PHE A 204 -5.15 -16.26 -12.27
CA PHE A 204 -6.19 -15.59 -11.51
C PHE A 204 -5.77 -15.51 -10.05
N ILE A 205 -5.52 -14.30 -9.54
CA ILE A 205 -5.16 -14.06 -8.13
C ILE A 205 -6.25 -13.26 -7.44
N GLY A 206 -6.65 -13.70 -6.24
CA GLY A 206 -7.66 -13.00 -5.46
C GLY A 206 -8.06 -13.73 -4.19
N ASP A 207 -9.24 -13.40 -3.69
CA ASP A 207 -9.73 -13.90 -2.40
C ASP A 207 -10.63 -15.15 -2.52
N SER A 208 -11.65 -15.29 -1.67
CA SER A 208 -12.58 -16.42 -1.71
C SER A 208 -13.40 -16.50 -2.98
N ILE A 209 -13.66 -15.36 -3.65
CA ILE A 209 -14.38 -15.33 -4.92
C ILE A 209 -13.54 -16.01 -6.01
N ILE A 210 -12.27 -15.62 -6.14
CA ILE A 210 -11.33 -16.25 -7.07
C ILE A 210 -11.01 -17.69 -6.65
N SER A 211 -10.95 -17.99 -5.34
CA SER A 211 -10.77 -19.38 -4.87
C SER A 211 -11.89 -20.31 -5.38
N GLY A 212 -13.08 -19.75 -5.65
CA GLY A 212 -14.20 -20.45 -6.28
C GLY A 212 -15.34 -20.77 -5.32
N LYS A 213 -15.35 -20.16 -4.12
CA LYS A 213 -16.40 -20.44 -3.13
C LYS A 213 -17.78 -20.06 -3.68
N PRO A 214 -18.83 -20.82 -3.32
CA PRO A 214 -18.82 -21.91 -2.34
C PRO A 214 -18.63 -23.31 -2.94
N GLU A 215 -18.68 -23.46 -4.27
CA GLU A 215 -18.72 -24.77 -4.94
C GLU A 215 -17.33 -25.35 -5.24
N HIS A 216 -16.30 -24.50 -5.27
CA HIS A 216 -14.92 -24.90 -5.40
C HIS A 216 -14.05 -24.15 -4.38
N ILE A 217 -12.89 -24.73 -4.07
CA ILE A 217 -11.83 -24.08 -3.31
C ILE A 217 -10.54 -24.39 -4.04
N SER A 218 -9.71 -23.37 -4.24
CA SER A 218 -8.43 -23.52 -4.93
C SER A 218 -7.54 -24.54 -4.20
N PHE A 219 -6.70 -25.23 -4.97
CA PHE A 219 -5.80 -26.25 -4.42
C PHE A 219 -4.71 -25.69 -3.50
N ILE A 220 -4.53 -24.37 -3.46
CA ILE A 220 -3.62 -23.71 -2.51
C ILE A 220 -4.24 -23.50 -1.11
N GLU A 221 -5.56 -23.65 -0.96
CA GLU A 221 -6.28 -23.48 0.32
C GLU A 221 -6.66 -24.83 0.98
N THR A 222 -7.53 -25.66 0.36
CA THR A 222 -8.01 -26.95 0.92
C THR A 222 -8.67 -27.89 -0.13
N ASP A 223 -8.83 -29.18 0.18
CA ASP A 223 -9.32 -30.30 -0.65
C ASP A 223 -10.82 -30.65 -0.54
N LYS A 224 -11.57 -30.05 0.40
CA LYS A 224 -12.91 -30.59 0.73
C LYS A 224 -14.02 -30.31 -0.29
N THR A 225 -13.88 -29.29 -1.14
CA THR A 225 -14.91 -28.91 -2.12
C THR A 225 -14.30 -28.72 -3.51
N THR A 226 -14.59 -29.63 -4.45
CA THR A 226 -13.90 -29.72 -5.74
C THR A 226 -14.83 -29.72 -6.97
N ASN A 227 -15.83 -28.83 -7.01
CA ASN A 227 -16.57 -28.60 -8.26
C ASN A 227 -15.80 -27.63 -9.18
N ILE A 228 -14.64 -28.05 -9.68
CA ILE A 228 -13.81 -27.26 -10.63
C ILE A 228 -14.65 -26.69 -11.79
N PRO A 229 -15.58 -27.43 -12.43
CA PRO A 229 -16.47 -26.89 -13.47
C PRO A 229 -17.31 -25.68 -13.09
N ALA A 230 -17.53 -25.42 -11.80
CA ALA A 230 -18.29 -24.27 -11.30
C ALA A 230 -17.42 -23.02 -11.08
N SER A 231 -16.09 -23.11 -11.17
CA SER A 231 -15.21 -21.96 -10.96
C SER A 231 -15.25 -20.98 -12.13
N ILE A 232 -15.01 -19.70 -11.85
CA ILE A 232 -14.92 -18.63 -12.85
C ILE A 232 -13.89 -18.99 -13.93
N GLN A 233 -12.73 -19.49 -13.49
CA GLN A 233 -11.58 -19.80 -14.33
C GLN A 233 -11.88 -20.95 -15.28
N ASN A 234 -12.47 -22.04 -14.79
CA ASN A 234 -12.79 -23.20 -15.62
C ASN A 234 -13.83 -22.86 -16.68
N GLN A 235 -14.86 -22.10 -16.28
CA GLN A 235 -15.90 -21.64 -17.19
C GLN A 235 -15.36 -20.66 -18.23
N TRP A 236 -14.48 -19.74 -17.83
CA TRP A 236 -13.78 -18.85 -18.76
C TRP A 236 -12.92 -19.65 -19.74
N ALA A 237 -12.11 -20.58 -19.26
CA ALA A 237 -11.23 -21.40 -20.08
C ALA A 237 -11.99 -22.23 -21.12
N ARG A 238 -13.13 -22.83 -20.75
CA ARG A 238 -14.02 -23.54 -21.71
C ARG A 238 -14.56 -22.64 -22.82
N LYS A 239 -14.66 -21.33 -22.59
CA LYS A 239 -15.17 -20.37 -23.57
C LYS A 239 -14.10 -19.83 -24.52
N VAL A 240 -12.81 -19.91 -24.15
CA VAL A 240 -11.71 -19.29 -24.89
C VAL A 240 -10.60 -20.28 -25.30
N ASP A 241 -10.61 -21.49 -24.76
CA ASP A 241 -9.60 -22.53 -24.99
C ASP A 241 -8.17 -22.08 -24.64
N ARG A 242 -8.01 -21.61 -23.39
CA ARG A 242 -6.73 -21.13 -22.84
C ARG A 242 -6.45 -21.70 -21.46
N THR A 243 -5.17 -21.86 -21.14
CA THR A 243 -4.70 -22.38 -19.85
C THR A 243 -4.78 -21.32 -18.75
N TYR A 244 -4.93 -21.76 -17.51
CA TYR A 244 -4.89 -20.88 -16.35
C TYR A 244 -4.30 -21.58 -15.14
N GLN A 245 -3.95 -20.78 -14.12
CA GLN A 245 -3.83 -21.26 -12.74
C GLN A 245 -4.68 -20.41 -11.80
N ASN A 246 -5.36 -21.07 -10.85
CA ASN A 246 -6.16 -20.43 -9.81
C ASN A 246 -5.33 -20.23 -8.53
N MET A 247 -5.02 -18.97 -8.24
CA MET A 247 -4.29 -18.51 -7.05
C MET A 247 -5.21 -17.72 -6.11
N GLY A 248 -6.49 -18.09 -6.02
CA GLY A 248 -7.42 -17.54 -5.05
C GLY A 248 -7.19 -18.11 -3.65
N TYR A 249 -7.27 -17.29 -2.60
CA TYR A 249 -7.13 -17.77 -1.22
C TYR A 249 -8.16 -17.07 -0.31
N SER A 250 -9.00 -17.84 0.37
CA SER A 250 -10.12 -17.25 1.10
C SER A 250 -9.69 -16.33 2.24
N GLY A 251 -10.37 -15.19 2.34
CA GLY A 251 -10.13 -14.19 3.38
C GLY A 251 -8.96 -13.25 3.09
N ASP A 252 -8.23 -13.47 1.98
CA ASP A 252 -7.16 -12.56 1.58
C ASP A 252 -7.69 -11.14 1.42
N ARG A 253 -6.94 -10.21 2.00
CA ARG A 253 -7.03 -8.78 1.73
C ARG A 253 -6.03 -8.42 0.63
N THR A 254 -6.14 -7.23 0.05
CA THR A 254 -5.18 -6.75 -0.95
C THR A 254 -3.72 -6.78 -0.48
N SER A 255 -3.47 -6.63 0.83
CA SER A 255 -2.14 -6.78 1.42
C SER A 255 -1.59 -8.22 1.35
N ASN A 256 -2.47 -9.23 1.48
CA ASN A 256 -2.08 -10.63 1.36
C ASN A 256 -1.75 -10.97 -0.09
N LEU A 257 -2.61 -10.55 -1.03
CA LEU A 257 -2.39 -10.70 -2.47
C LEU A 257 -1.05 -10.06 -2.88
N GLU A 258 -0.79 -8.84 -2.41
CA GLU A 258 0.45 -8.11 -2.70
C GLU A 258 1.71 -8.86 -2.21
N SER A 259 1.62 -9.48 -1.04
CA SER A 259 2.74 -10.20 -0.41
C SER A 259 3.13 -11.48 -1.14
N ARG A 260 2.15 -12.18 -1.75
CA ARG A 260 2.37 -13.43 -2.51
C ARG A 260 2.38 -13.23 -4.02
N PHE A 261 2.29 -11.99 -4.51
CA PHE A 261 2.20 -11.69 -5.93
C PHE A 261 3.40 -12.20 -6.75
N ILE A 262 4.61 -12.17 -6.17
CA ILE A 262 5.79 -12.68 -6.86
C ILE A 262 5.71 -14.20 -7.05
N SER A 263 5.51 -14.96 -5.97
CA SER A 263 5.46 -16.42 -6.02
C SER A 263 4.28 -16.96 -6.83
N ASP A 264 3.14 -16.27 -6.75
CA ASP A 264 1.88 -16.78 -7.29
C ASP A 264 1.60 -16.27 -8.70
N VAL A 265 2.31 -15.24 -9.16
CA VAL A 265 2.11 -14.65 -10.50
C VAL A 265 3.43 -14.54 -11.26
N VAL A 266 4.40 -13.78 -10.74
CA VAL A 266 5.63 -13.46 -11.49
C VAL A 266 6.45 -14.72 -11.79
N ASP A 267 6.62 -15.60 -10.80
CA ASP A 267 7.38 -16.85 -10.95
C ASP A 267 6.73 -17.85 -11.92
N LEU A 268 5.44 -17.66 -12.25
CA LEU A 268 4.73 -18.46 -13.24
C LEU A 268 4.78 -17.87 -14.65
N SER A 269 5.27 -16.63 -14.77
CA SER A 269 5.46 -15.92 -16.04
C SER A 269 4.28 -16.00 -17.02
N PRO A 270 3.02 -15.73 -16.59
CA PRO A 270 1.87 -15.78 -17.48
C PRO A 270 1.85 -14.62 -18.48
N GLU A 271 1.08 -14.75 -19.55
CA GLU A 271 0.83 -13.62 -20.46
C GLU A 271 -0.06 -12.56 -19.80
N PHE A 272 -1.06 -13.00 -19.02
CA PHE A 272 -2.00 -12.14 -18.30
C PHE A 272 -2.08 -12.49 -16.81
N VAL A 273 -2.37 -11.50 -15.98
CA VAL A 273 -2.80 -11.73 -14.60
C VAL A 273 -4.14 -11.03 -14.36
N LEU A 274 -5.16 -11.81 -14.01
CA LEU A 274 -6.40 -11.26 -13.47
C LEU A 274 -6.27 -11.09 -11.97
N ILE A 275 -6.39 -9.85 -11.53
CA ILE A 275 -6.37 -9.45 -10.14
C ILE A 275 -7.80 -9.12 -9.73
N GLU A 276 -8.29 -9.70 -8.65
CA GLU A 276 -9.56 -9.34 -8.01
C GLU A 276 -9.37 -9.38 -6.49
N GLY A 277 -9.78 -8.33 -5.79
CA GLY A 277 -9.62 -8.26 -4.33
C GLY A 277 -9.90 -6.88 -3.75
N GLY A 278 -10.26 -6.86 -2.47
CA GLY A 278 -10.61 -5.63 -1.75
C GLY A 278 -11.90 -5.74 -0.95
N ILE A 279 -12.72 -6.77 -1.19
CA ILE A 279 -13.98 -6.92 -0.46
C ILE A 279 -13.74 -7.22 1.02
N ASN A 280 -12.70 -8.00 1.35
CA ASN A 280 -12.29 -8.29 2.72
C ASN A 280 -11.66 -7.08 3.42
N ASP A 281 -10.93 -6.24 2.67
CA ASP A 281 -10.38 -4.97 3.15
C ASP A 281 -11.49 -4.01 3.58
N VAL A 282 -12.46 -3.77 2.70
CA VAL A 282 -13.63 -2.91 2.98
C VAL A 282 -14.49 -3.51 4.11
N THR A 283 -14.63 -4.83 4.15
CA THR A 283 -15.31 -5.51 5.27
C THR A 283 -14.65 -5.17 6.60
N SER A 284 -13.32 -5.14 6.62
CA SER A 284 -12.48 -4.90 7.79
C SER A 284 -12.25 -3.41 8.09
N GLY A 285 -12.85 -2.49 7.33
CA GLY A 285 -12.73 -1.05 7.56
C GLY A 285 -11.42 -0.43 7.07
N ILE A 286 -10.67 -1.11 6.20
CA ILE A 286 -9.43 -0.58 5.63
C ILE A 286 -9.74 0.58 4.68
N SER A 287 -8.93 1.64 4.75
CA SER A 287 -9.12 2.84 3.93
C SER A 287 -8.89 2.58 2.43
N SER A 288 -9.63 3.26 1.56
CA SER A 288 -9.47 3.15 0.10
C SER A 288 -8.05 3.47 -0.36
N LYS A 289 -7.34 4.37 0.34
CA LYS A 289 -5.94 4.71 0.03
C LYS A 289 -5.00 3.51 0.17
N VAL A 290 -5.13 2.75 1.25
CA VAL A 290 -4.29 1.55 1.48
C VAL A 290 -4.61 0.48 0.44
N ILE A 291 -5.90 0.26 0.16
CA ILE A 291 -6.36 -0.69 -0.86
C ILE A 291 -5.78 -0.33 -2.24
N LEU A 292 -5.89 0.94 -2.64
CA LEU A 292 -5.39 1.42 -3.93
C LEU A 292 -3.86 1.36 -4.04
N ASN A 293 -3.12 1.61 -2.96
CA ASN A 293 -1.67 1.46 -2.95
C ASN A 293 -1.25 -0.02 -3.17
N ASN A 294 -1.94 -0.97 -2.54
CA ASN A 294 -1.68 -2.40 -2.74
C ASN A 294 -1.98 -2.82 -4.18
N TRP A 295 -3.11 -2.35 -4.74
CA TRP A 295 -3.47 -2.55 -6.14
C TRP A 295 -2.41 -2.00 -7.10
N GLU A 296 -1.96 -0.76 -6.88
CA GLU A 296 -0.93 -0.15 -7.69
C GLU A 296 0.39 -0.94 -7.63
N SER A 297 0.77 -1.44 -6.45
CA SER A 297 1.94 -2.32 -6.28
C SER A 297 1.81 -3.58 -7.14
N MET A 298 0.68 -4.28 -7.07
CA MET A 298 0.44 -5.50 -7.86
C MET A 298 0.42 -5.23 -9.36
N ILE A 299 -0.22 -4.16 -9.81
CA ILE A 299 -0.26 -3.75 -11.23
C ILE A 299 1.15 -3.42 -11.73
N LYS A 300 1.95 -2.68 -10.95
CA LYS A 300 3.37 -2.39 -11.28
C LYS A 300 4.19 -3.67 -11.37
N LYS A 301 4.04 -4.60 -10.42
CA LYS A 301 4.76 -5.88 -10.43
C LYS A 301 4.43 -6.68 -11.70
N ALA A 302 3.17 -6.72 -12.13
CA ALA A 302 2.79 -7.35 -13.39
C ALA A 302 3.45 -6.64 -14.59
N TYR A 303 3.21 -5.33 -14.72
CA TYR A 303 3.67 -4.52 -15.84
C TYR A 303 5.20 -4.57 -16.03
N TYR A 304 5.98 -4.40 -14.96
CA TYR A 304 7.45 -4.41 -15.03
C TYR A 304 8.05 -5.80 -15.24
N ASN A 305 7.27 -6.87 -15.06
CA ASN A 305 7.66 -8.24 -15.41
C ASN A 305 7.07 -8.70 -16.75
N ASN A 306 6.59 -7.76 -17.58
CA ASN A 306 6.01 -8.03 -18.90
C ASN A 306 4.78 -8.97 -18.86
N ILE A 307 4.01 -8.88 -17.77
CA ILE A 307 2.74 -9.57 -17.59
C ILE A 307 1.63 -8.52 -17.73
N THR A 308 0.65 -8.76 -18.60
CA THR A 308 -0.43 -7.79 -18.83
C THR A 308 -1.45 -7.82 -17.67
N PRO A 309 -1.61 -6.73 -16.90
CA PRO A 309 -2.59 -6.69 -15.83
C PRO A 309 -4.02 -6.64 -16.37
N VAL A 310 -4.85 -7.55 -15.87
CA VAL A 310 -6.30 -7.60 -16.06
C VAL A 310 -6.95 -7.21 -14.74
N ILE A 311 -7.41 -5.97 -14.68
CA ILE A 311 -7.97 -5.33 -13.50
C ILE A 311 -9.45 -5.65 -13.45
N MET A 312 -9.82 -6.65 -12.65
CA MET A 312 -11.22 -6.96 -12.41
C MET A 312 -11.73 -6.06 -11.29
N LEU A 313 -12.77 -5.28 -11.60
CA LEU A 313 -13.39 -4.41 -10.63
C LEU A 313 -13.97 -5.24 -9.48
N ILE A 314 -13.83 -4.74 -8.25
CA ILE A 314 -14.35 -5.37 -7.04
C ILE A 314 -15.84 -5.61 -7.24
N LEU A 315 -16.22 -6.87 -7.09
CA LEU A 315 -17.57 -7.34 -7.35
C LEU A 315 -18.59 -6.89 -6.28
N PRO A 316 -19.90 -6.93 -6.60
CA PRO A 316 -20.96 -6.61 -5.63
C PRO A 316 -20.98 -7.55 -4.42
N ASP A 317 -21.44 -7.05 -3.27
CA ASP A 317 -21.75 -7.83 -2.06
C ASP A 317 -23.01 -7.25 -1.41
N SER A 318 -24.11 -8.00 -1.48
CA SER A 318 -25.44 -7.58 -1.03
C SER A 318 -25.51 -7.32 0.47
N ARG A 319 -24.52 -7.77 1.25
CA ARG A 319 -24.48 -7.61 2.71
C ARG A 319 -23.83 -6.29 3.14
N LYS A 320 -23.23 -5.54 2.22
CA LYS A 320 -22.50 -4.30 2.53
C LYS A 320 -23.45 -3.14 2.80
N SER A 321 -23.13 -2.29 3.79
CA SER A 321 -23.85 -1.05 4.04
C SER A 321 -23.66 -0.06 2.89
N TYR A 322 -24.49 0.99 2.85
CA TYR A 322 -24.38 2.05 1.84
C TYR A 322 -22.96 2.62 1.78
N GLU A 323 -22.35 2.92 2.93
CA GLU A 323 -21.00 3.53 3.02
C GLU A 323 -19.94 2.61 2.43
N LYS A 324 -20.02 1.30 2.71
CA LYS A 324 -19.07 0.30 2.20
C LYS A 324 -19.26 0.06 0.71
N SER A 325 -20.49 -0.01 0.22
CA SER A 325 -20.77 -0.12 -1.22
C SER A 325 -20.32 1.13 -1.99
N ASN A 326 -20.49 2.32 -1.39
CA ASN A 326 -19.97 3.56 -1.95
C ASN A 326 -18.44 3.59 -1.96
N GLN A 327 -17.79 3.08 -0.91
CA GLN A 327 -16.34 2.92 -0.86
C GLN A 327 -15.84 2.01 -1.99
N ILE A 328 -16.49 0.87 -2.22
CA ILE A 328 -16.18 -0.05 -3.33
C ILE A 328 -16.33 0.65 -4.68
N THR A 329 -17.39 1.45 -4.86
CA THR A 329 -17.62 2.23 -6.09
C THR A 329 -16.47 3.19 -6.35
N TYR A 330 -16.07 3.97 -5.34
CA TYR A 330 -14.92 4.87 -5.43
C TYR A 330 -13.64 4.11 -5.79
N ILE A 331 -13.36 2.98 -5.13
CA ILE A 331 -12.17 2.17 -5.44
C ILE A 331 -12.20 1.70 -6.89
N ASN A 332 -13.33 1.19 -7.37
CA ASN A 332 -13.50 0.74 -8.75
C ASN A 332 -13.29 1.86 -9.78
N GLU A 333 -13.77 3.08 -9.50
CA GLU A 333 -13.49 4.26 -10.34
C GLU A 333 -12.00 4.58 -10.42
N GLN A 334 -11.29 4.49 -9.29
CA GLN A 334 -9.84 4.70 -9.26
C GLN A 334 -9.07 3.58 -9.97
N LEU A 335 -9.52 2.32 -9.88
CA LEU A 335 -8.91 1.20 -10.60
C LEU A 335 -9.04 1.37 -12.12
N MET A 336 -10.18 1.84 -12.61
CA MET A 336 -10.35 2.18 -14.04
C MET A 336 -9.39 3.27 -14.49
N ALA A 337 -9.22 4.33 -13.68
CA ALA A 337 -8.27 5.40 -13.97
C ALA A 337 -6.81 4.90 -13.92
N MET A 338 -6.49 4.03 -12.97
CA MET A 338 -5.16 3.44 -12.82
C MET A 338 -4.78 2.56 -14.02
N ALA A 339 -5.73 1.80 -14.57
CA ALA A 339 -5.51 0.97 -15.76
C ALA A 339 -4.91 1.78 -16.93
N ALA A 340 -5.38 3.01 -17.13
CA ALA A 340 -4.90 3.89 -18.20
C ALA A 340 -3.41 4.25 -18.10
N ASN A 341 -2.82 4.19 -16.89
CA ASN A 341 -1.41 4.51 -16.68
C ASN A 341 -0.46 3.33 -16.95
N TYR A 342 -0.98 2.10 -17.06
CA TYR A 342 -0.20 0.87 -17.19
C TYR A 342 -0.61 0.08 -18.44
N SER A 343 -0.46 0.70 -19.62
CA SER A 343 -0.82 0.07 -20.90
C SER A 343 0.30 -0.84 -21.44
N PRO A 344 0.01 -2.07 -21.91
CA PRO A 344 -1.33 -2.64 -22.03
C PRO A 344 -1.89 -3.07 -20.67
N SER A 345 -3.18 -2.78 -20.45
CA SER A 345 -3.99 -3.32 -19.35
C SER A 345 -5.39 -3.62 -19.86
N ILE A 346 -6.12 -4.48 -19.16
CA ILE A 346 -7.52 -4.80 -19.47
C ILE A 346 -8.35 -4.52 -18.23
N VAL A 347 -9.47 -3.81 -18.38
CA VAL A 347 -10.44 -3.64 -17.29
C VAL A 347 -11.60 -4.60 -17.51
N VAL A 348 -11.95 -5.36 -16.48
CA VAL A 348 -13.13 -6.24 -16.46
C VAL A 348 -14.17 -5.65 -15.52
N ASP A 349 -15.25 -5.11 -16.07
CA ASP A 349 -16.43 -4.72 -15.29
C ASP A 349 -17.49 -5.82 -15.33
N ALA A 350 -17.42 -6.73 -14.36
CA ALA A 350 -18.38 -7.82 -14.21
C ALA A 350 -19.55 -7.45 -13.27
N ARG A 351 -19.59 -6.24 -12.70
CA ARG A 351 -20.54 -5.88 -11.63
C ARG A 351 -21.98 -6.05 -12.09
N CYS A 352 -22.35 -5.48 -13.24
CA CYS A 352 -23.72 -5.57 -13.75
C CYS A 352 -24.01 -6.86 -14.54
N TYR A 353 -23.04 -7.77 -14.69
CA TYR A 353 -23.31 -9.13 -15.21
C TYR A 353 -23.99 -10.01 -14.16
N VAL A 354 -23.69 -9.76 -12.89
CA VAL A 354 -24.18 -10.52 -11.74
C VAL A 354 -25.00 -9.67 -10.76
N GLY A 355 -24.86 -8.35 -10.82
CA GLY A 355 -25.50 -7.40 -9.92
C GLY A 355 -26.82 -6.85 -10.42
N VAL A 356 -27.59 -6.32 -9.49
CA VAL A 356 -28.81 -5.54 -9.68
C VAL A 356 -28.68 -4.25 -8.89
N GLU A 357 -29.44 -3.25 -9.31
CA GLU A 357 -29.41 -1.93 -8.71
C GLU A 357 -30.01 -1.94 -7.30
N ARG A 358 -29.28 -1.39 -6.33
CA ARG A 358 -29.81 -1.12 -4.99
C ARG A 358 -30.46 0.25 -4.98
N SER A 359 -31.71 0.34 -4.56
CA SER A 359 -32.50 1.59 -4.58
C SER A 359 -31.93 2.71 -3.71
N SER A 360 -31.12 2.41 -2.70
CA SER A 360 -30.47 3.41 -1.86
C SER A 360 -29.20 3.98 -2.50
N GLY A 361 -28.64 3.35 -3.52
CA GLY A 361 -27.42 3.77 -4.21
C GLY A 361 -27.67 4.74 -5.37
N PRO A 362 -26.61 5.26 -6.00
CA PRO A 362 -26.71 6.07 -7.21
C PRO A 362 -27.25 5.24 -8.40
N PRO A 363 -27.84 5.88 -9.43
CA PRO A 363 -28.35 5.17 -10.59
C PRO A 363 -27.31 4.26 -11.25
N GLY A 364 -27.68 3.00 -11.53
CA GLY A 364 -26.81 2.03 -12.21
C GLY A 364 -25.70 1.42 -11.34
N ASN A 365 -25.83 1.50 -10.01
CA ASN A 365 -24.79 1.07 -9.08
C ASN A 365 -24.44 -0.43 -9.08
N CYS A 366 -25.39 -1.30 -9.44
CA CYS A 366 -25.24 -2.76 -9.41
C CYS A 366 -24.68 -3.30 -8.08
N TRP A 367 -25.04 -2.71 -6.93
CA TRP A 367 -24.46 -3.02 -5.62
C TRP A 367 -24.95 -4.32 -4.98
N ASP A 368 -26.12 -4.82 -5.38
CA ASP A 368 -26.66 -6.08 -4.87
C ASP A 368 -26.44 -7.20 -5.88
N ILE A 369 -26.02 -8.38 -5.44
CA ILE A 369 -25.95 -9.55 -6.30
C ILE A 369 -27.39 -10.01 -6.61
N ASN A 370 -27.67 -10.35 -7.87
CA ASN A 370 -28.93 -11.00 -8.24
C ASN A 370 -29.10 -12.28 -7.40
N PRO A 371 -30.22 -12.47 -6.70
CA PRO A 371 -30.43 -13.65 -5.84
C PRO A 371 -30.28 -15.00 -6.55
N SER A 372 -30.41 -15.05 -7.88
CA SER A 372 -30.20 -16.28 -8.66
C SER A 372 -28.72 -16.66 -8.81
N TYR A 373 -27.79 -15.77 -8.51
CA TYR A 373 -26.34 -15.94 -8.71
C TYR A 373 -25.55 -16.09 -7.41
N THR A 374 -26.20 -16.06 -6.25
CA THR A 374 -25.53 -16.21 -4.94
C THR A 374 -26.38 -17.03 -3.97
N MET A 375 -25.74 -17.63 -2.98
CA MET A 375 -26.44 -18.31 -1.87
C MET A 375 -26.37 -17.54 -0.55
N ASP A 376 -25.39 -16.66 -0.37
CA ASP A 376 -25.13 -15.97 0.89
C ASP A 376 -25.01 -14.43 0.74
N GLY A 377 -25.21 -13.90 -0.47
CA GLY A 377 -25.07 -12.47 -0.75
C GLY A 377 -23.64 -11.99 -0.98
N LEU A 378 -22.65 -12.90 -1.04
CA LEU A 378 -21.25 -12.60 -1.38
C LEU A 378 -20.68 -13.56 -2.42
N HIS A 379 -20.78 -14.86 -2.16
CA HIS A 379 -20.15 -15.88 -2.98
C HIS A 379 -21.10 -16.27 -4.12
N TYR A 380 -20.52 -16.45 -5.30
CA TYR A 380 -21.25 -16.70 -6.53
C TYR A 380 -21.41 -18.21 -6.74
N ASN A 381 -22.63 -18.63 -7.08
CA ASN A 381 -22.87 -19.99 -7.53
C ASN A 381 -22.36 -20.16 -8.98
N SER A 382 -22.39 -21.38 -9.50
CA SER A 382 -21.94 -21.75 -10.84
C SER A 382 -22.57 -20.88 -11.94
N ALA A 383 -23.84 -20.48 -11.80
CA ALA A 383 -24.49 -19.58 -12.76
C ALA A 383 -23.97 -18.14 -12.67
N GLY A 384 -23.68 -17.62 -11.47
CA GLY A 384 -23.04 -16.33 -11.26
C GLY A 384 -21.61 -16.30 -11.81
N ASN A 385 -20.82 -17.34 -11.50
CA ASN A 385 -19.47 -17.52 -12.02
C ASN A 385 -19.45 -17.53 -13.55
N GLU A 386 -20.50 -18.07 -14.20
CA GLU A 386 -20.58 -18.15 -15.66
C GLU A 386 -20.79 -16.78 -16.29
N ARG A 387 -21.54 -15.91 -15.61
CA ARG A 387 -21.74 -14.51 -16.04
C ARG A 387 -20.45 -13.71 -15.85
N ILE A 388 -19.71 -13.95 -14.76
CA ILE A 388 -18.40 -13.32 -14.53
C ILE A 388 -17.39 -13.78 -15.58
N ALA A 389 -17.29 -15.09 -15.83
CA ALA A 389 -16.46 -15.67 -16.88
C ALA A 389 -16.78 -15.08 -18.26
N GLN A 390 -18.06 -14.86 -18.55
CA GLN A 390 -18.51 -14.19 -19.76
C GLN A 390 -18.02 -12.74 -19.85
N ALA A 391 -18.13 -11.97 -18.76
CA ALA A 391 -17.61 -10.59 -18.70
C ALA A 391 -16.10 -10.52 -18.94
N ILE A 392 -15.33 -11.45 -18.36
CA ILE A 392 -13.89 -11.55 -18.60
C ILE A 392 -13.64 -11.82 -20.09
N LYS A 393 -14.27 -12.84 -20.67
CA LYS A 393 -14.13 -13.14 -22.11
C LYS A 393 -14.47 -11.94 -22.99
N ASP A 394 -15.55 -11.24 -22.72
CA ASP A 394 -15.99 -10.09 -23.52
C ASP A 394 -14.96 -8.95 -23.47
N SER A 395 -14.23 -8.82 -22.36
CA SER A 395 -13.14 -7.85 -22.20
C SER A 395 -11.88 -8.20 -23.02
N PHE A 396 -11.69 -9.48 -23.40
CA PHE A 396 -10.52 -9.99 -24.13
C PHE A 396 -10.66 -10.03 -25.66
N ARG A 397 -11.84 -9.75 -26.22
CA ARG A 397 -12.17 -9.94 -27.64
C ARG A 397 -11.27 -9.21 -28.66
N PHE A 398 -10.26 -8.47 -28.21
CA PHE A 398 -9.29 -7.82 -29.08
C PHE A 398 -7.84 -8.30 -28.99
N VAL A 399 -7.46 -9.25 -28.14
CA VAL A 399 -6.03 -9.55 -27.93
C VAL A 399 -5.62 -10.88 -28.55
N HIS A 400 -5.30 -10.87 -29.86
CA HIS A 400 -4.50 -11.87 -30.60
C HIS A 400 -4.19 -11.34 -32.02
N GLY A 401 -3.37 -10.28 -32.11
CA GLY A 401 -2.95 -9.66 -33.39
C GLY A 401 -3.72 -8.41 -33.82
N LYS A 402 -4.64 -7.91 -32.98
CA LYS A 402 -5.32 -6.61 -33.09
C LYS A 402 -5.39 -5.96 -31.70
N GLN A 403 -5.85 -4.72 -31.63
CA GLN A 403 -5.54 -3.81 -30.53
C GLN A 403 -6.35 -4.07 -29.25
N GLY A 404 -5.66 -4.47 -28.17
CA GLY A 404 -6.22 -4.38 -26.81
C GLY A 404 -6.52 -2.91 -26.45
N LEU A 405 -7.74 -2.65 -26.00
CA LEU A 405 -8.32 -1.31 -25.84
C LEU A 405 -8.21 -0.44 -27.11
N TYR A 406 -8.75 -0.92 -28.23
CA TYR A 406 -9.51 -0.01 -29.08
C TYR A 406 -10.96 -0.27 -28.83
N ASN A 407 -11.67 0.82 -28.63
CA ASN A 407 -13.05 0.88 -28.98
C ASN A 407 -13.12 0.63 -30.50
N LEU A 408 -13.46 -0.63 -30.84
CA LEU A 408 -13.90 -1.16 -32.13
C LEU A 408 -13.44 -0.47 -33.41
N ILE A 409 -12.71 -1.20 -34.24
CA ILE A 409 -12.70 -0.98 -35.69
C ILE A 409 -12.73 -2.36 -36.37
N GLN A 410 -13.69 -2.59 -37.28
CA GLN A 410 -13.78 -3.75 -38.17
C GLN A 410 -12.79 -3.62 -39.34
N SER A 411 -12.57 -4.72 -40.07
CA SER A 411 -11.50 -4.89 -41.07
C SER A 411 -11.57 -3.98 -42.31
N ASP A 412 -12.65 -3.25 -42.51
CA ASP A 412 -12.79 -2.21 -43.54
C ASP A 412 -12.69 -0.77 -42.99
N GLY A 413 -12.50 -0.62 -41.68
CA GLY A 413 -12.48 0.68 -40.99
C GLY A 413 -13.76 1.03 -40.22
N THR A 414 -14.77 0.15 -40.13
CA THR A 414 -16.08 0.48 -39.51
C THR A 414 -16.21 0.03 -38.05
N ILE A 415 -16.73 0.86 -37.14
CA ILE A 415 -16.90 0.59 -35.69
C ILE A 415 -18.28 -0.05 -35.41
N ILE A 416 -18.41 -1.20 -34.71
CA ILE A 416 -19.71 -1.78 -34.29
C ILE A 416 -19.67 -2.49 -32.91
N TYR A 417 -20.31 -1.95 -31.86
CA TYR A 417 -20.74 -2.72 -30.66
C TYR A 417 -22.19 -2.40 -30.35
N ASN A 418 -22.93 -3.46 -30.05
CA ASN A 418 -24.21 -3.49 -29.32
C ASN A 418 -24.21 -4.86 -28.60
N THR A 419 -24.64 -5.09 -27.36
CA THR A 419 -25.55 -4.42 -26.42
C THR A 419 -24.98 -4.56 -25.00
N ASN A 420 -25.10 -3.51 -24.17
CA ASN A 420 -24.74 -3.46 -22.75
C ASN A 420 -23.24 -3.45 -22.40
N LEU A 421 -22.53 -2.38 -22.78
CA LEU A 421 -21.68 -1.64 -21.84
C LEU A 421 -21.20 -0.33 -22.46
N SER A 422 -21.17 0.65 -21.58
CA SER A 422 -20.64 1.99 -21.69
C SER A 422 -19.19 2.02 -22.18
N ASN A 423 -18.87 3.09 -22.91
CA ASN A 423 -17.52 3.66 -23.15
C ASN A 423 -16.83 3.21 -24.43
N ALA A 424 -17.10 3.92 -25.53
CA ALA A 424 -16.23 3.95 -26.71
C ALA A 424 -15.34 5.20 -26.69
N VAL A 425 -14.06 5.04 -26.35
CA VAL A 425 -12.94 6.01 -26.41
C VAL A 425 -12.13 5.77 -27.70
N ASN A 426 -12.44 6.50 -28.76
CA ASN A 426 -11.38 6.97 -29.66
C ASN A 426 -11.88 8.22 -30.39
N THR A 427 -11.13 9.31 -30.26
CA THR A 427 -11.62 10.70 -30.27
C THR A 427 -12.46 11.02 -29.03
N SER A 428 -12.36 12.27 -28.58
CA SER A 428 -13.08 12.88 -27.46
C SER A 428 -14.61 12.75 -27.46
N TRP A 429 -15.23 11.81 -28.19
CA TRP A 429 -16.66 11.77 -28.51
C TRP A 429 -17.20 10.40 -28.08
N ARG A 430 -18.32 10.37 -27.34
CA ARG A 430 -19.07 9.17 -26.96
C ARG A 430 -20.50 9.30 -27.46
N MET A 431 -21.09 8.23 -27.98
CA MET A 431 -22.44 8.25 -28.55
C MET A 431 -23.15 6.90 -28.34
N ALA A 432 -24.48 6.91 -28.24
CA ALA A 432 -25.29 5.70 -28.11
C ALA A 432 -26.56 5.78 -28.97
N SER A 433 -27.04 4.65 -29.52
CA SER A 433 -28.27 4.59 -30.33
C SER A 433 -29.50 4.18 -29.52
N THR A 434 -30.69 4.50 -30.04
CA THR A 434 -31.99 4.09 -29.47
C THR A 434 -32.04 2.60 -29.18
N ALA A 435 -32.68 2.24 -28.07
CA ALA A 435 -32.95 0.86 -27.68
C ALA A 435 -33.61 0.07 -28.84
N GLY A 436 -32.85 -0.84 -29.45
CA GLY A 436 -33.33 -1.76 -30.49
C GLY A 436 -32.97 -1.40 -31.94
N GLY A 437 -32.27 -0.28 -32.19
CA GLY A 437 -31.81 0.11 -33.54
C GLY A 437 -30.27 0.14 -33.66
N SER A 438 -29.76 -0.12 -34.87
CA SER A 438 -28.36 0.14 -35.24
C SER A 438 -28.24 1.49 -35.96
N ALA A 439 -27.32 2.34 -35.50
CA ALA A 439 -26.90 3.53 -36.24
C ALA A 439 -25.63 3.21 -37.04
N ASN A 440 -25.65 3.50 -38.34
CA ASN A 440 -24.48 3.45 -39.21
C ASN A 440 -23.87 4.85 -39.23
N VAL A 441 -22.65 4.98 -38.70
CA VAL A 441 -21.94 6.26 -38.54
C VAL A 441 -20.59 6.19 -39.26
N SER A 442 -20.29 7.19 -40.08
CA SER A 442 -18.97 7.38 -40.71
C SER A 442 -18.26 8.59 -40.11
N TYR A 443 -16.98 8.46 -39.78
CA TYR A 443 -16.17 9.61 -39.35
C TYR A 443 -15.54 10.29 -40.54
N ASN A 444 -15.60 11.63 -40.56
CA ASN A 444 -15.04 12.48 -41.60
C ASN A 444 -13.88 13.30 -41.02
N THR A 445 -12.84 13.52 -41.82
CA THR A 445 -11.72 14.40 -41.46
C THR A 445 -11.91 15.81 -42.07
N PRO A 446 -11.61 16.89 -41.32
CA PRO A 446 -11.24 16.95 -39.92
C PRO A 446 -12.49 17.15 -39.01
N ALA A 447 -12.67 16.26 -38.03
CA ALA A 447 -13.58 16.43 -36.88
C ALA A 447 -15.08 16.59 -37.18
N SER A 448 -15.64 15.75 -38.06
CA SER A 448 -17.10 15.59 -38.21
C SER A 448 -17.48 14.11 -38.32
N PHE A 449 -18.75 13.77 -38.15
CA PHE A 449 -19.27 12.41 -38.38
C PHE A 449 -20.59 12.48 -39.16
N THR A 450 -20.87 11.49 -40.00
CA THR A 450 -22.12 11.36 -40.75
C THR A 450 -22.90 10.18 -40.23
N ILE A 451 -24.16 10.40 -39.85
CA ILE A 451 -25.10 9.31 -39.61
C ILE A 451 -25.68 8.90 -40.97
N ASN A 452 -25.26 7.75 -41.51
CA ASN A 452 -25.72 7.22 -42.79
C ASN A 452 -27.13 6.61 -42.67
N SER A 453 -27.45 5.99 -41.54
CA SER A 453 -28.77 5.41 -41.24
C SER A 453 -28.93 5.15 -39.73
N GLY A 454 -30.16 5.11 -39.20
CA GLY A 454 -30.43 4.90 -37.77
C GLY A 454 -30.45 6.20 -36.96
N THR A 455 -30.49 6.11 -35.63
CA THR A 455 -30.59 7.28 -34.72
C THR A 455 -29.63 7.16 -33.53
N ILE A 456 -29.25 8.30 -32.96
CA ILE A 456 -28.38 8.40 -31.78
C ILE A 456 -29.14 9.15 -30.68
N ASP A 457 -29.17 8.60 -29.47
CA ASP A 457 -29.89 9.14 -28.30
C ASP A 457 -29.15 10.31 -27.65
N TRP A 458 -27.82 10.18 -27.52
CA TRP A 458 -26.97 11.21 -26.93
C TRP A 458 -25.56 11.20 -27.54
N LEU A 459 -24.92 12.36 -27.51
CA LEU A 459 -23.53 12.59 -27.91
C LEU A 459 -22.82 13.34 -26.79
N ASN A 460 -21.84 12.72 -26.16
CA ASN A 460 -20.98 13.34 -25.15
C ASN A 460 -19.59 13.63 -25.73
N ILE A 461 -18.97 14.74 -25.34
CA ILE A 461 -17.61 15.08 -25.72
C ILE A 461 -16.78 15.27 -24.46
N GLU A 462 -15.66 14.56 -24.31
CA GLU A 462 -14.83 14.52 -23.10
C GLU A 462 -13.36 14.93 -23.39
N ASN A 463 -12.57 15.15 -22.35
CA ASN A 463 -11.17 15.59 -22.44
C ASN A 463 -10.99 16.94 -23.15
N LEU A 464 -11.98 17.83 -23.06
CA LEU A 464 -11.80 19.21 -23.48
C LEU A 464 -10.77 19.88 -22.56
N SER A 465 -9.86 20.66 -23.14
CA SER A 465 -8.78 21.34 -22.41
C SER A 465 -9.28 22.34 -21.35
N SER A 466 -10.58 22.69 -21.39
CA SER A 466 -11.29 23.51 -20.42
C SER A 466 -12.81 23.35 -20.59
N ASN A 467 -13.61 24.04 -19.78
CA ASN A 467 -15.07 24.09 -19.85
C ASN A 467 -15.59 24.94 -21.03
N GLN A 468 -15.23 24.55 -22.25
CA GLN A 468 -15.56 25.24 -23.50
C GLN A 468 -17.08 25.23 -23.81
N VAL A 469 -17.58 26.29 -24.45
CA VAL A 469 -18.92 26.28 -25.06
C VAL A 469 -18.84 25.51 -26.36
N CYS A 470 -19.53 24.39 -26.47
CA CYS A 470 -19.56 23.55 -27.66
C CYS A 470 -20.91 23.66 -28.36
N LYS A 471 -20.87 23.92 -29.67
CA LYS A 471 -22.03 24.00 -30.55
C LYS A 471 -22.07 22.78 -31.46
N LEU A 472 -23.21 22.12 -31.50
CA LEU A 472 -23.48 20.99 -32.38
C LEU A 472 -24.19 21.49 -33.64
N TYR A 473 -23.67 21.09 -34.80
CA TYR A 473 -24.24 21.41 -36.11
C TYR A 473 -24.67 20.13 -36.82
N LEU A 474 -25.73 20.22 -37.63
CA LEU A 474 -26.19 19.22 -38.58
C LEU A 474 -26.23 19.85 -39.97
N ASN A 475 -25.45 19.33 -40.91
CA ASN A 475 -25.31 19.89 -42.27
C ASN A 475 -25.07 21.41 -42.25
N ASP A 476 -24.22 21.87 -41.33
CA ASP A 476 -23.85 23.26 -41.07
C ASP A 476 -24.91 24.15 -40.41
N ASP A 477 -26.11 23.63 -40.12
CA ASP A 477 -27.11 24.29 -39.30
C ASP A 477 -26.88 23.99 -37.81
N LYS A 478 -26.79 25.03 -36.97
CA LYS A 478 -26.60 24.86 -35.52
C LYS A 478 -27.89 24.30 -34.89
N ILE A 479 -27.78 23.15 -34.23
CA ILE A 479 -28.92 22.45 -33.61
C ILE A 479 -28.89 22.45 -32.08
N ASP A 480 -27.71 22.54 -31.45
CA ASP A 480 -27.59 22.62 -29.98
C ASP A 480 -26.33 23.42 -29.57
N SER A 481 -26.28 23.93 -28.34
CA SER A 481 -25.16 24.69 -27.76
C SER A 481 -25.13 24.51 -26.25
N LYS A 482 -24.05 23.91 -25.73
CA LYS A 482 -23.89 23.62 -24.29
C LYS A 482 -22.49 23.95 -23.79
N GLU A 483 -22.38 24.36 -22.54
CA GLU A 483 -21.09 24.52 -21.85
C GLU A 483 -20.58 23.16 -21.37
N ALA A 484 -19.29 22.92 -21.52
CA ALA A 484 -18.64 21.76 -20.96
C ALA A 484 -18.46 21.93 -19.44
N LEU A 485 -18.72 20.88 -18.69
CA LEU A 485 -18.53 20.78 -17.24
C LEU A 485 -17.44 19.74 -16.98
N ASN A 486 -16.40 20.13 -16.25
CA ASN A 486 -15.20 19.31 -16.00
C ASN A 486 -14.58 18.71 -17.27
N GLY A 487 -14.51 19.52 -18.34
CA GLY A 487 -13.96 19.08 -19.62
C GLY A 487 -14.85 18.11 -20.40
N SER A 488 -16.16 18.06 -20.09
CA SER A 488 -17.16 17.17 -20.70
C SER A 488 -18.45 17.90 -21.11
N VAL A 489 -19.02 17.65 -22.29
CA VAL A 489 -20.30 18.26 -22.74
C VAL A 489 -21.22 17.22 -23.38
N ASN A 490 -22.47 17.14 -22.91
CA ASN A 490 -23.43 16.13 -23.34
C ASN A 490 -24.64 16.73 -24.08
N PHE A 491 -24.79 16.39 -25.36
CA PHE A 491 -25.94 16.69 -26.21
C PHE A 491 -26.93 15.51 -26.14
N THR A 492 -28.08 15.74 -25.52
CA THR A 492 -29.04 14.69 -25.10
C THR A 492 -30.36 14.73 -25.85
N GLU A 493 -30.56 15.68 -26.77
CA GLU A 493 -31.80 15.76 -27.53
C GLU A 493 -31.67 14.92 -28.79
N ASN A 494 -32.31 13.75 -28.76
CA ASN A 494 -32.62 12.85 -29.88
C ASN A 494 -32.04 13.33 -31.22
N ILE A 495 -30.84 12.87 -31.54
CA ILE A 495 -30.15 13.19 -32.79
C ILE A 495 -30.82 12.31 -33.87
N LEU A 496 -31.95 12.81 -34.39
CA LEU A 496 -32.96 12.01 -35.09
C LEU A 496 -32.76 11.83 -36.60
N TYR A 497 -31.78 12.51 -37.20
CA TYR A 497 -31.70 12.61 -38.66
C TYR A 497 -30.36 12.15 -39.21
N SER A 498 -30.42 11.41 -40.31
CA SER A 498 -29.25 11.14 -41.16
C SER A 498 -28.67 12.46 -41.66
N GLY A 499 -27.36 12.61 -41.59
CA GLY A 499 -26.68 13.84 -41.99
C GLY A 499 -25.30 13.97 -41.35
N THR A 500 -24.57 15.00 -41.74
CA THR A 500 -23.21 15.26 -41.26
C THR A 500 -23.25 16.18 -40.05
N TYR A 501 -22.82 15.67 -38.92
CA TYR A 501 -22.68 16.39 -37.67
C TYR A 501 -21.25 16.86 -37.48
N HIS A 502 -21.09 18.09 -36.99
CA HIS A 502 -19.80 18.58 -36.55
C HIS A 502 -19.96 19.41 -35.28
N VAL A 503 -18.89 19.49 -34.50
CA VAL A 503 -18.91 20.19 -33.22
C VAL A 503 -17.83 21.26 -33.22
N GLN A 504 -18.24 22.48 -32.89
CA GLN A 504 -17.34 23.59 -32.70
C GLN A 504 -17.31 23.98 -31.23
N CYS A 505 -16.19 23.70 -30.56
CA CYS A 505 -15.93 24.16 -29.20
C CYS A 505 -15.13 25.47 -29.24
N THR A 506 -15.65 26.48 -28.55
CA THR A 506 -14.99 27.77 -28.33
C THR A 506 -14.75 27.94 -26.85
N ALA A 507 -13.59 28.46 -26.44
CA ALA A 507 -13.30 28.76 -25.04
C ALA A 507 -14.46 29.56 -24.41
N PRO A 508 -14.83 29.27 -23.15
CA PRO A 508 -15.90 30.01 -22.49
C PRO A 508 -15.48 31.47 -22.31
N SER A 509 -16.45 32.33 -22.02
CA SER A 509 -16.24 33.74 -21.68
C SER A 509 -15.13 33.93 -20.64
N THR A 510 -14.55 35.13 -20.61
CA THR A 510 -13.50 35.54 -19.67
C THR A 510 -13.75 35.01 -18.25
N PRO A 511 -12.70 34.52 -17.54
CA PRO A 511 -12.82 34.10 -16.15
C PRO A 511 -13.59 35.14 -15.32
N SER A 512 -14.30 34.68 -14.29
CA SER A 512 -14.97 35.59 -13.36
C SER A 512 -14.01 36.69 -12.87
N THR A 513 -14.50 37.88 -12.65
CA THR A 513 -13.71 39.01 -12.15
C THR A 513 -14.24 39.39 -10.77
N ILE A 514 -13.36 39.46 -9.78
CA ILE A 514 -13.70 40.08 -8.49
C ILE A 514 -13.89 41.58 -8.74
N THR A 515 -15.14 42.03 -8.63
CA THR A 515 -15.58 43.40 -8.96
C THR A 515 -15.57 44.33 -7.76
N SER A 516 -15.68 43.81 -6.54
CA SER A 516 -15.57 44.60 -5.32
C SER A 516 -14.97 43.80 -4.17
N TRP A 517 -14.30 44.51 -3.26
CA TRP A 517 -13.69 43.94 -2.07
C TRP A 517 -13.68 44.96 -0.93
N SER A 518 -13.71 44.48 0.31
CA SER A 518 -13.64 45.33 1.50
C SER A 518 -13.10 44.58 2.71
N ASN A 519 -12.73 45.33 3.75
CA ASN A 519 -12.35 44.79 5.06
C ASN A 519 -13.00 45.60 6.19
N SER A 520 -13.16 44.99 7.36
CA SER A 520 -13.82 45.62 8.52
C SER A 520 -13.01 46.72 9.24
N LYS A 521 -11.74 46.94 8.87
CA LYS A 521 -10.91 48.00 9.47
C LYS A 521 -11.01 49.32 8.74
N THR A 522 -10.93 49.29 7.41
CA THR A 522 -11.03 50.50 6.58
C THR A 522 -12.42 50.69 5.99
N ASN A 523 -13.28 49.67 6.02
CA ASN A 523 -14.66 49.68 5.50
C ASN A 523 -14.78 50.19 4.05
N ASN A 524 -13.74 49.93 3.25
CA ASN A 524 -13.63 50.34 1.85
C ASN A 524 -12.75 49.33 1.09
N ASN A 525 -12.45 49.62 -0.18
CA ASN A 525 -11.64 48.78 -1.06
C ASN A 525 -10.12 48.96 -0.90
N ASN A 526 -9.65 49.53 0.22
CA ASN A 526 -8.22 49.70 0.44
C ASN A 526 -7.53 48.34 0.64
N LEU A 527 -6.39 48.16 -0.02
CA LEU A 527 -5.59 46.93 0.00
C LEU A 527 -4.46 46.98 1.04
N THR A 528 -4.35 48.04 1.82
CA THR A 528 -3.40 48.12 2.93
C THR A 528 -4.17 48.33 4.22
N VAL A 529 -3.88 47.49 5.21
CA VAL A 529 -4.54 47.51 6.53
C VAL A 529 -3.49 47.36 7.61
N THR A 530 -3.58 48.14 8.67
CA THR A 530 -2.78 47.95 9.89
C THR A 530 -3.67 47.37 10.97
N VAL A 531 -3.26 46.27 11.58
CA VAL A 531 -3.99 45.59 12.67
C VAL A 531 -3.06 45.22 13.80
N ASN A 532 -3.60 45.11 15.00
CA ASN A 532 -2.86 44.63 16.15
C ASN A 532 -2.77 43.09 16.13
N ILE A 533 -1.78 42.55 16.83
CA ILE A 533 -1.72 41.12 17.15
C ILE A 533 -3.05 40.68 17.79
N SER A 534 -3.54 39.52 17.37
CA SER A 534 -4.80 38.89 17.77
C SER A 534 -6.07 39.66 17.40
N GLU A 535 -5.97 40.82 16.74
CA GLU A 535 -7.13 41.60 16.32
C GLU A 535 -7.82 40.93 15.12
N GLN A 536 -9.10 40.58 15.28
CA GLN A 536 -9.88 39.96 14.21
C GLN A 536 -10.29 40.97 13.14
N VAL A 537 -10.12 40.59 11.87
CA VAL A 537 -10.53 41.34 10.69
C VAL A 537 -11.42 40.48 9.82
N ASN A 538 -12.49 41.08 9.29
CA ASN A 538 -13.38 40.43 8.34
C ASN A 538 -13.10 41.00 6.96
N PHE A 539 -12.76 40.13 6.02
CA PHE A 539 -12.59 40.45 4.61
C PHE A 539 -13.80 39.95 3.84
N ARG A 540 -14.17 40.67 2.77
CA ARG A 540 -15.28 40.32 1.88
C ARG A 540 -14.93 40.65 0.44
N ALA A 541 -15.41 39.84 -0.49
CA ALA A 541 -15.32 40.09 -1.93
C ALA A 541 -16.67 39.84 -2.63
N THR A 542 -16.78 40.28 -3.89
CA THR A 542 -17.93 40.00 -4.75
C THR A 542 -17.43 39.85 -6.18
N ALA A 543 -18.02 38.93 -6.94
CA ALA A 543 -17.66 38.66 -8.32
C ALA A 543 -18.79 39.09 -9.27
N ASP A 544 -18.45 39.34 -10.53
CA ASP A 544 -19.39 39.63 -11.63
C ASP A 544 -20.21 38.40 -12.09
N GLN A 545 -19.84 37.22 -11.63
CA GLN A 545 -20.43 35.94 -12.01
C GLN A 545 -20.70 35.10 -10.77
N THR A 546 -21.54 34.06 -10.91
CA THR A 546 -21.75 33.05 -9.87
C THR A 546 -20.45 32.26 -9.62
N ILE A 547 -20.12 32.02 -8.36
CA ILE A 547 -18.88 31.40 -7.91
C ILE A 547 -19.15 30.03 -7.29
N ASP A 548 -18.39 29.02 -7.71
CA ASP A 548 -18.45 27.66 -7.17
C ASP A 548 -17.52 27.51 -5.96
N THR A 549 -16.31 28.10 -6.06
CA THR A 549 -15.29 28.07 -5.00
C THR A 549 -14.65 29.43 -4.77
N TRP A 550 -14.68 29.94 -3.54
CA TRP A 550 -13.82 31.03 -3.07
C TRP A 550 -12.56 30.45 -2.44
N ASN A 551 -11.39 30.90 -2.88
CA ASN A 551 -10.11 30.46 -2.33
C ASN A 551 -9.45 31.62 -1.60
N TRP A 552 -9.27 31.47 -0.30
CA TRP A 552 -8.60 32.46 0.55
C TRP A 552 -7.23 31.96 0.97
N TYR A 553 -6.23 32.83 0.85
CA TYR A 553 -4.87 32.53 1.27
C TYR A 553 -4.42 33.52 2.33
N LYS A 554 -3.87 33.01 3.43
CA LYS A 554 -3.19 33.77 4.46
C LYS A 554 -1.71 33.47 4.39
N ASP A 555 -0.91 34.48 4.06
CA ASP A 555 0.53 34.36 3.82
C ASP A 555 0.89 33.25 2.80
N GLY A 556 0.03 33.08 1.78
CA GLY A 556 0.16 32.05 0.74
C GLY A 556 -0.38 30.66 1.11
N VAL A 557 -0.89 30.48 2.33
CA VAL A 557 -1.49 29.22 2.80
C VAL A 557 -3.00 29.25 2.63
N ASP A 558 -3.56 28.25 1.95
CA ASP A 558 -5.02 28.11 1.76
C ASP A 558 -5.73 27.95 3.11
N GLN A 559 -6.82 28.70 3.29
CA GLN A 559 -7.63 28.71 4.50
C GLN A 559 -8.84 27.75 4.43
N ASN A 560 -9.02 27.02 3.32
CA ASN A 560 -10.14 26.08 3.12
C ASN A 560 -11.53 26.70 3.36
N ASN A 561 -11.69 27.97 3.00
CA ASN A 561 -12.90 28.75 3.26
C ASN A 561 -13.65 29.07 1.96
N ASN A 562 -14.66 28.29 1.61
CA ASN A 562 -15.48 28.50 0.41
C ASN A 562 -16.65 29.48 0.66
N PHE A 563 -16.36 30.65 1.21
CA PHE A 563 -17.32 31.74 1.36
C PHE A 563 -16.73 33.03 0.82
N ASP A 564 -17.59 33.95 0.39
CA ASP A 564 -17.21 35.30 -0.08
C ASP A 564 -16.67 36.20 1.05
N THR A 565 -16.58 35.68 2.27
CA THR A 565 -16.03 36.32 3.46
C THR A 565 -15.03 35.45 4.20
N LEU A 566 -13.99 36.07 4.77
CA LEU A 566 -13.05 35.42 5.69
C LEU A 566 -12.84 36.27 6.93
N SER A 567 -12.89 35.65 8.11
CA SER A 567 -12.53 36.26 9.39
C SER A 567 -11.22 35.67 9.92
N THR A 568 -10.21 36.50 10.19
CA THR A 568 -8.92 36.02 10.72
C THR A 568 -8.17 37.09 11.53
N SER A 569 -7.15 36.66 12.28
CA SER A 569 -6.24 37.50 13.09
C SER A 569 -4.79 36.96 12.98
N TRP A 570 -3.80 37.66 13.54
CA TRP A 570 -2.40 37.24 13.48
C TRP A 570 -1.71 37.27 14.83
N ASP A 571 -0.88 36.27 15.10
CA ASP A 571 -0.23 36.10 16.41
C ASP A 571 1.19 36.67 16.46
N SER A 572 1.66 37.29 15.37
CA SER A 572 3.02 37.86 15.27
C SER A 572 3.06 39.10 14.39
N GLU A 573 3.98 40.01 14.73
CA GLU A 573 4.23 41.24 13.98
C GLU A 573 4.71 40.99 12.55
N GLY A 574 4.69 42.07 11.78
CA GLY A 574 5.30 42.16 10.47
C GLY A 574 4.28 42.32 9.36
N THR A 575 4.80 42.37 8.14
CA THR A 575 3.95 42.46 6.96
C THR A 575 3.44 41.06 6.59
N LYS A 576 2.13 40.91 6.55
CA LYS A 576 1.40 39.69 6.21
C LYS A 576 0.53 39.93 4.98
N LEU A 577 0.06 38.88 4.33
CA LEU A 577 -0.78 38.94 3.14
C LEU A 577 -2.08 38.17 3.35
N ILE A 578 -3.20 38.77 2.96
CA ILE A 578 -4.44 38.04 2.67
C ILE A 578 -4.69 38.17 1.19
N SER A 579 -4.94 37.06 0.51
CA SER A 579 -5.38 37.12 -0.87
C SER A 579 -6.60 36.24 -1.12
N ILE A 580 -7.39 36.64 -2.11
CA ILE A 580 -8.59 35.94 -2.52
C ILE A 580 -8.65 35.86 -4.05
N ASN A 581 -8.97 34.69 -4.57
CA ASN A 581 -9.49 34.51 -5.91
C ASN A 581 -10.73 33.61 -5.85
N ALA A 582 -11.50 33.62 -6.93
CA ALA A 582 -12.73 32.85 -7.06
C ALA A 582 -12.62 31.93 -8.27
N THR A 583 -13.17 30.74 -8.17
CA THR A 583 -13.23 29.76 -9.25
C THR A 583 -14.69 29.45 -9.54
N ASN A 584 -15.04 29.50 -10.82
CA ASN A 584 -16.27 28.92 -11.32
C ASN A 584 -15.98 28.09 -12.57
N SER A 585 -17.02 27.62 -13.24
CA SER A 585 -16.92 26.93 -14.52
C SER A 585 -16.07 27.68 -15.57
N ASN A 586 -15.95 29.01 -15.51
CA ASN A 586 -15.19 29.84 -16.46
C ASN A 586 -13.70 30.04 -16.08
N GLY A 587 -13.24 29.51 -14.95
CA GLY A 587 -11.84 29.54 -14.52
C GLY A 587 -11.60 30.37 -13.25
N ILE A 588 -10.31 30.58 -12.93
CA ILE A 588 -9.89 31.34 -11.74
C ILE A 588 -9.90 32.84 -12.06
N SER A 589 -10.49 33.63 -11.18
CA SER A 589 -10.57 35.07 -11.29
C SER A 589 -9.22 35.77 -11.15
N ASN A 590 -9.22 37.09 -11.34
CA ASN A 590 -8.15 37.92 -10.80
C ASN A 590 -8.03 37.72 -9.27
N THR A 591 -6.81 37.82 -8.75
CA THR A 591 -6.53 37.75 -7.31
C THR A 591 -6.52 39.15 -6.72
N ILE A 592 -7.24 39.35 -5.61
CA ILE A 592 -7.14 40.54 -4.77
C ILE A 592 -6.24 40.22 -3.58
N THR A 593 -5.24 41.06 -3.33
CA THR A 593 -4.28 40.87 -2.22
C THR A 593 -4.26 42.09 -1.33
N TRP A 594 -4.58 41.91 -0.06
CA TRP A 594 -4.34 42.87 1.00
C TRP A 594 -2.95 42.68 1.61
N THR A 595 -2.22 43.78 1.77
CA THR A 595 -1.03 43.89 2.60
C THR A 595 -1.43 44.30 4.01
N ILE A 596 -1.17 43.43 4.97
CA ILE A 596 -1.52 43.63 6.37
C ILE A 596 -0.25 43.95 7.16
N THR A 597 -0.16 45.15 7.72
CA THR A 597 0.89 45.48 8.69
C THR A 597 0.38 45.07 10.08
N VAL A 598 0.85 43.94 10.57
CA VAL A 598 0.56 43.49 11.93
C VAL A 598 1.56 44.15 12.87
N VAL A 599 1.05 44.96 13.79
CA VAL A 599 1.85 45.61 14.83
C VAL A 599 1.53 44.99 16.17
N THR A 600 2.48 44.92 17.10
CA THR A 600 2.09 44.79 18.50
C THR A 600 1.21 45.97 18.86
N VAL A 601 0.21 45.72 19.69
CA VAL A 601 -0.52 46.78 20.36
C VAL A 601 0.52 47.72 20.92
N ASN A 602 0.56 48.97 20.45
CA ASN A 602 1.05 50.03 21.31
C ASN A 602 0.20 49.89 22.56
N ALA A 603 0.83 49.49 23.66
CA ALA A 603 0.20 49.45 24.95
C ALA A 603 -0.61 50.75 25.11
N PRO A 604 -1.84 50.71 25.66
CA PRO A 604 -2.33 51.93 26.29
C PRO A 604 -1.19 52.38 27.20
N SER A 605 -0.66 53.58 27.00
CA SER A 605 0.47 54.12 27.78
C SER A 605 0.07 54.43 29.22
N SER A 606 -1.00 53.80 29.71
CA SER A 606 -1.63 53.98 31.00
C SER A 606 -1.77 52.62 31.65
N GLN A 607 -1.36 52.56 32.91
CA GLN A 607 -1.57 51.43 33.82
C GLN A 607 -3.03 50.95 33.74
N PRO A 608 -3.30 49.63 33.90
CA PRO A 608 -4.67 49.12 33.97
C PRO A 608 -5.49 49.91 35.00
N GLN A 609 -6.78 50.12 34.79
CA GLN A 609 -7.66 50.78 35.75
C GLN A 609 -8.79 49.83 36.14
N ILE A 610 -9.02 49.69 37.44
CA ILE A 610 -10.24 49.06 37.95
C ILE A 610 -11.38 50.06 37.75
N THR A 611 -12.28 49.72 36.81
CA THR A 611 -13.37 50.59 36.34
C THR A 611 -14.72 50.29 36.97
N SER A 612 -14.88 49.11 37.55
CA SER A 612 -16.08 48.73 38.29
C SER A 612 -15.71 47.84 39.47
N TRP A 613 -16.47 47.96 40.54
CA TRP A 613 -16.30 47.16 41.74
C TRP A 613 -17.64 47.06 42.46
N LYS A 614 -17.87 45.95 43.16
CA LYS A 614 -19.04 45.77 44.01
C LYS A 614 -18.83 44.73 45.09
N ASN A 615 -19.74 44.69 46.05
CA ASN A 615 -19.78 43.67 47.09
C ASN A 615 -21.19 43.08 47.21
N SER A 616 -21.29 41.87 47.75
CA SER A 616 -22.56 41.15 47.88
C SER A 616 -23.57 41.73 48.89
N LYS A 617 -23.20 42.75 49.69
CA LYS A 617 -24.12 43.38 50.67
C LYS A 617 -24.82 44.60 50.10
N THR A 618 -24.11 45.42 49.34
CA THR A 618 -24.68 46.64 48.74
C THR A 618 -25.00 46.48 47.25
N ASP A 619 -24.44 45.46 46.59
CA ASP A 619 -24.56 45.14 45.15
C ASP A 619 -24.37 46.34 44.21
N ASN A 620 -23.52 47.28 44.64
CA ASN A 620 -23.17 48.49 43.92
C ASN A 620 -21.71 48.86 44.21
N ASN A 621 -21.26 49.98 43.65
CA ASN A 621 -19.88 50.47 43.81
C ASN A 621 -19.61 51.19 45.14
N ASN A 622 -20.44 50.99 46.16
CA ASN A 622 -20.19 51.58 47.47
C ASN A 622 -18.94 50.96 48.13
N LEU A 623 -18.09 51.82 48.69
CA LEU A 623 -16.84 51.43 49.35
C LEU A 623 -17.00 51.24 50.86
N THR A 624 -18.20 51.45 51.40
CA THR A 624 -18.51 51.12 52.78
C THR A 624 -19.44 49.92 52.85
N VAL A 625 -19.08 48.96 53.70
CA VAL A 625 -19.84 47.73 53.90
C VAL A 625 -20.01 47.51 55.40
N THR A 626 -21.21 47.14 55.82
CA THR A 626 -21.45 46.69 57.19
C THR A 626 -21.79 45.20 57.16
N VAL A 627 -21.08 44.42 57.96
CA VAL A 627 -21.29 42.97 58.13
C VAL A 627 -21.26 42.63 59.60
N ASN A 628 -21.82 41.49 59.98
CA ASN A 628 -21.64 40.94 61.31
C ASN A 628 -20.40 40.06 61.40
N ILE A 629 -19.94 39.78 62.62
CA ILE A 629 -18.89 38.79 62.86
C ILE A 629 -19.25 37.46 62.19
N SER A 630 -18.26 36.86 61.53
CA SER A 630 -18.35 35.63 60.74
C SER A 630 -19.30 35.67 59.53
N GLU A 631 -19.93 36.81 59.24
CA GLU A 631 -20.78 36.96 58.06
C GLU A 631 -19.92 37.07 56.79
N GLN A 632 -20.15 36.14 55.85
CA GLN A 632 -19.40 36.10 54.60
C GLN A 632 -19.87 37.23 53.67
N VAL A 633 -18.91 37.90 53.05
CA VAL A 633 -19.12 38.90 52.01
C VAL A 633 -18.20 38.60 50.83
N ASN A 634 -18.77 38.67 49.63
CA ASN A 634 -18.05 38.51 48.37
C ASN A 634 -17.80 39.88 47.75
N PHE A 635 -16.56 40.14 47.35
CA PHE A 635 -16.11 41.33 46.66
C PHE A 635 -15.74 40.98 45.22
N ARG A 636 -15.99 41.90 44.29
CA ARG A 636 -15.64 41.75 42.88
C ARG A 636 -15.14 43.07 42.31
N ALA A 637 -14.18 42.99 41.39
CA ALA A 637 -13.70 44.11 40.59
C ALA A 637 -13.71 43.76 39.09
N THR A 638 -13.65 44.78 38.24
CA THR A 638 -13.47 44.64 36.80
C THR A 638 -12.51 45.71 36.33
N ALA A 639 -11.52 45.32 35.53
CA ALA A 639 -10.54 46.22 34.94
C ALA A 639 -10.87 46.55 33.48
N ASP A 640 -10.40 47.71 33.01
CA ASP A 640 -10.49 48.14 31.61
C ASP A 640 -9.51 47.42 30.67
N GLN A 641 -8.61 46.60 31.23
CA GLN A 641 -7.59 45.86 30.53
C GLN A 641 -7.57 44.40 31.02
N THR A 642 -7.00 43.52 30.20
CA THR A 642 -6.69 42.14 30.60
C THR A 642 -5.67 42.14 31.74
N ILE A 643 -5.91 41.35 32.79
CA ILE A 643 -5.12 41.31 34.02
C ILE A 643 -4.38 39.98 34.12
N ASP A 644 -3.08 40.05 34.42
CA ASP A 644 -2.24 38.86 34.66
C ASP A 644 -2.30 38.44 36.14
N THR A 645 -2.40 39.41 37.05
CA THR A 645 -2.45 39.15 38.50
C THR A 645 -3.41 40.08 39.22
N TRP A 646 -4.38 39.53 39.95
CA TRP A 646 -5.20 40.23 40.94
C TRP A 646 -4.58 40.05 42.34
N ASN A 647 -4.38 41.15 43.06
CA ASN A 647 -3.84 41.12 44.41
C ASN A 647 -4.89 41.63 45.38
N TRP A 648 -5.35 40.76 46.28
CA TRP A 648 -6.32 41.08 47.33
C TRP A 648 -5.62 41.19 48.67
N TYR A 649 -5.90 42.27 49.40
CA TYR A 649 -5.38 42.49 50.73
C TYR A 649 -6.52 42.54 51.73
N LYS A 650 -6.40 41.73 52.79
CA LYS A 650 -7.28 41.79 53.96
C LYS A 650 -6.53 42.41 55.11
N ASP A 651 -6.98 43.58 55.55
CA ASP A 651 -6.32 44.38 56.59
C ASP A 651 -4.83 44.62 56.30
N GLY A 652 -4.49 44.78 55.02
CA GLY A 652 -3.12 45.01 54.53
C GLY A 652 -2.29 43.73 54.29
N VAL A 653 -2.83 42.55 54.56
CA VAL A 653 -2.15 41.27 54.32
C VAL A 653 -2.60 40.68 52.99
N ASP A 654 -1.64 40.33 52.13
CA ASP A 654 -1.90 39.66 50.85
C ASP A 654 -2.59 38.30 51.06
N GLN A 655 -3.61 38.02 50.26
CA GLN A 655 -4.44 36.82 50.36
C GLN A 655 -4.13 35.77 49.29
N ASP A 656 -3.15 36.00 48.41
CA ASP A 656 -2.73 35.07 47.34
C ASP A 656 -3.90 34.57 46.46
N ASN A 657 -4.80 35.50 46.11
CA ASN A 657 -6.01 35.20 45.34
C ASN A 657 -5.95 35.90 43.98
N ASN A 658 -5.47 35.21 42.95
CA ASN A 658 -5.39 35.73 41.59
C ASN A 658 -6.71 35.57 40.79
N PHE A 659 -7.82 36.07 41.35
CA PHE A 659 -9.11 36.13 40.68
C PHE A 659 -9.76 37.51 40.90
N ASP A 660 -10.64 37.92 39.98
CA ASP A 660 -11.39 39.18 40.04
C ASP A 660 -12.46 39.20 41.15
N THR A 661 -12.62 38.09 41.88
CA THR A 661 -13.51 37.94 43.03
C THR A 661 -12.79 37.41 44.27
N PHE A 662 -13.20 37.88 45.45
CA PHE A 662 -12.68 37.40 46.72
C PHE A 662 -13.78 37.39 47.79
N SER A 663 -13.90 36.26 48.51
CA SER A 663 -14.88 36.10 49.59
C SER A 663 -14.19 35.95 50.93
N THR A 664 -14.65 36.69 51.95
CA THR A 664 -14.09 36.59 53.30
C THR A 664 -15.11 37.00 54.38
N SER A 665 -14.72 36.81 55.64
CA SER A 665 -15.44 37.20 56.85
C SER A 665 -14.45 37.64 57.94
N TRP A 666 -14.92 38.20 59.05
CA TRP A 666 -14.06 38.61 60.17
C TRP A 666 -14.55 38.09 61.50
N ASP A 667 -13.60 37.72 62.35
CA ASP A 667 -13.88 37.11 63.66
C ASP A 667 -13.83 38.12 64.82
N SER A 668 -13.67 39.41 64.52
CA SER A 668 -13.64 40.49 65.51
C SER A 668 -14.35 41.74 65.00
N GLU A 669 -15.04 42.41 65.92
CA GLU A 669 -15.68 43.70 65.63
C GLU A 669 -14.66 44.79 65.30
N GLY A 670 -15.14 45.86 64.67
CA GLY A 670 -14.36 47.06 64.37
C GLY A 670 -14.29 47.37 62.89
N THR A 671 -13.49 48.38 62.56
CA THR A 671 -13.30 48.82 61.18
C THR A 671 -12.13 48.06 60.56
N LYS A 672 -12.42 47.37 59.46
CA LYS A 672 -11.50 46.52 58.68
C LYS A 672 -11.38 47.05 57.26
N LEU A 673 -10.35 46.63 56.55
CA LEU A 673 -10.11 47.03 55.16
C LEU A 673 -9.99 45.82 54.24
N ILE A 674 -10.66 45.89 53.10
CA ILE A 674 -10.37 45.03 51.95
C ILE A 674 -9.89 45.92 50.82
N SER A 675 -8.73 45.63 50.25
CA SER A 675 -8.29 46.33 49.05
C SER A 675 -7.88 45.39 47.93
N ILE A 676 -8.00 45.89 46.71
CA ILE A 676 -7.65 45.17 45.49
C ILE A 676 -6.91 46.09 44.53
N ASN A 677 -5.84 45.57 43.94
CA ASN A 677 -5.24 46.11 42.72
C ASN A 677 -4.99 44.98 41.71
N ALA A 678 -4.75 45.36 40.47
CA ALA A 678 -4.57 44.44 39.36
C ALA A 678 -3.30 44.81 38.60
N THR A 679 -2.53 43.81 38.18
CA THR A 679 -1.26 43.98 37.49
C THR A 679 -1.30 43.28 36.15
N ASN A 680 -0.79 43.95 35.13
CA ASN A 680 -0.40 43.34 33.87
C ASN A 680 0.93 43.92 33.40
N SER A 681 1.35 43.56 32.19
CA SER A 681 2.55 44.11 31.55
C SER A 681 2.62 45.66 31.50
N ASN A 682 1.50 46.36 31.61
CA ASN A 682 1.40 47.83 31.56
C ASN A 682 1.50 48.49 32.95
N GLY A 683 1.64 47.71 34.03
CA GLY A 683 1.86 48.18 35.40
C GLY A 683 0.75 47.77 36.37
N ILE A 684 0.76 48.37 37.56
CA ILE A 684 -0.21 48.12 38.63
C ILE A 684 -1.33 49.15 38.54
N SER A 685 -2.58 48.72 38.70
CA SER A 685 -3.75 49.57 38.63
C SER A 685 -3.91 50.53 39.80
N ASN A 686 -4.91 51.41 39.71
CA ASN A 686 -5.48 52.04 40.91
C ASN A 686 -5.95 50.95 41.90
N THR A 687 -5.82 51.23 43.19
CA THR A 687 -6.29 50.35 44.27
C THR A 687 -7.70 50.76 44.68
N ILE A 688 -8.62 49.81 44.72
CA ILE A 688 -9.95 50.00 45.34
C ILE A 688 -9.90 49.47 46.75
N THR A 689 -10.34 50.28 47.73
CA THR A 689 -10.37 49.91 49.14
C THR A 689 -11.77 50.07 49.71
N TRP A 690 -12.34 48.97 50.18
CA TRP A 690 -13.55 48.95 51.00
C TRP A 690 -13.21 49.13 52.48
N THR A 691 -13.95 50.02 53.14
CA THR A 691 -14.03 50.10 54.59
C THR A 691 -15.17 49.21 55.08
N VAL A 692 -14.83 48.19 55.84
CA VAL A 692 -15.80 47.21 56.36
C VAL A 692 -16.00 47.44 57.85
N THR A 693 -17.20 47.85 58.25
CA THR A 693 -17.60 47.92 59.65
C THR A 693 -18.16 46.56 60.07
N VAL A 694 -17.44 45.87 60.95
CA VAL A 694 -17.84 44.56 61.47
C VAL A 694 -18.54 44.77 62.81
N ASN A 695 -19.84 44.47 62.86
CA ASN A 695 -20.67 44.57 64.05
C ASN A 695 -20.76 43.23 64.78
N VAL A 696 -20.98 43.27 66.09
CA VAL A 696 -21.47 42.09 66.83
C VAL A 696 -22.95 41.92 66.48
N ALA A 697 -23.35 40.71 66.09
CA ALA A 697 -24.72 40.44 65.67
C ALA A 697 -25.72 40.78 66.78
N ASN A 698 -26.62 41.74 66.53
CA ASN A 698 -27.83 41.92 67.32
C ASN A 698 -28.92 41.01 66.75
N SER A 699 -29.49 40.19 67.63
CA SER A 699 -30.68 39.38 67.38
C SER A 699 -31.93 40.27 67.22
N ASN A 700 -32.84 39.81 66.35
CA ASN A 700 -34.24 40.22 66.14
C ASN A 700 -34.50 41.31 65.10
N GLU A 701 -35.18 40.97 64.00
CA GLU A 701 -36.65 41.03 63.81
C GLU A 701 -36.96 40.55 62.35
N THR A 702 -37.70 39.45 62.12
CA THR A 702 -39.17 39.37 61.88
C THR A 702 -39.66 40.41 60.87
N SER A 703 -40.47 40.17 59.83
CA SER A 703 -41.29 39.09 59.26
C SER A 703 -41.75 39.66 57.90
N ASP A 704 -42.05 38.91 56.85
CA ASP A 704 -43.40 38.49 56.43
C ASP A 704 -43.30 38.24 54.89
N ASN A 705 -43.91 37.24 54.22
CA ASN A 705 -44.86 36.21 54.59
C ASN A 705 -45.14 35.26 53.38
N ILE A 706 -45.39 33.97 53.68
CA ILE A 706 -46.42 33.06 53.07
C ILE A 706 -46.12 32.43 51.67
N THR A 707 -46.23 31.12 51.35
CA THR A 707 -46.62 29.84 52.05
C THR A 707 -46.40 28.60 51.14
N ILE A 708 -46.08 27.45 51.77
CA ILE A 708 -46.61 26.05 51.59
C ILE A 708 -46.21 25.29 50.28
N THR A 709 -45.64 24.07 50.27
CA THR A 709 -46.17 22.78 50.78
C THR A 709 -45.12 21.61 50.79
N VAL A 710 -45.13 20.78 51.86
CA VAL A 710 -44.89 19.30 52.04
C VAL A 710 -43.46 18.71 51.78
N THR A 711 -42.63 18.35 52.79
CA THR A 711 -42.53 17.15 53.71
C THR A 711 -42.25 15.81 52.97
N ALA A 712 -41.23 14.96 53.24
CA ALA A 712 -40.66 14.33 54.47
C ALA A 712 -39.23 13.74 54.17
N ASN A 713 -38.22 13.79 55.06
CA ASN A 713 -37.79 12.85 56.14
C ASN A 713 -36.98 11.58 55.65
N PRO A 714 -36.09 10.94 56.46
CA PRO A 714 -34.62 11.09 56.36
C PRO A 714 -33.83 9.75 56.54
N GLU A 715 -32.53 9.85 56.89
CA GLU A 715 -31.54 8.83 57.35
C GLU A 715 -30.71 8.12 56.25
N GLN A 716 -29.46 7.66 56.44
CA GLN A 716 -28.26 8.02 57.22
C GLN A 716 -27.15 7.03 56.74
N SER A 717 -25.88 7.34 57.01
CA SER A 717 -24.70 6.45 57.16
C SER A 717 -23.99 5.81 55.95
N ASP A 718 -22.74 6.26 55.77
CA ASP A 718 -21.44 5.54 55.78
C ASP A 718 -21.11 4.31 54.91
N ASP A 719 -19.91 4.43 54.33
CA ASP A 719 -18.82 3.47 54.11
C ASP A 719 -18.84 2.40 52.99
N GLY A 720 -17.65 2.15 52.43
CA GLY A 720 -17.23 0.80 52.03
C GLY A 720 -17.24 0.39 50.55
N GLY A 721 -16.08 0.56 49.89
CA GLY A 721 -15.31 -0.56 49.30
C GLY A 721 -15.89 -1.51 48.23
N THR A 722 -15.29 -1.42 47.04
CA THR A 722 -14.91 -2.48 46.06
C THR A 722 -15.98 -3.31 45.34
N LEU A 723 -15.92 -3.30 43.99
CA LEU A 723 -15.71 -4.44 43.06
C LEU A 723 -15.97 -3.98 41.59
N SER A 724 -15.02 -4.17 40.68
CA SER A 724 -15.19 -4.08 39.20
C SER A 724 -16.17 -5.17 38.67
N PRO A 725 -16.76 -5.14 37.44
CA PRO A 725 -16.26 -4.58 36.16
C PRO A 725 -17.28 -3.97 35.15
N GLY A 726 -16.76 -3.28 34.12
CA GLY A 726 -17.45 -2.91 32.85
C GLY A 726 -18.25 -1.60 32.90
N GLY A 727 -18.25 -0.69 31.91
CA GLY A 727 -17.64 -0.59 30.60
C GLY A 727 -18.30 0.59 29.86
N SER A 728 -17.58 1.16 28.89
CA SER A 728 -18.01 2.11 27.82
C SER A 728 -17.68 3.59 28.00
N GLY A 729 -16.91 4.11 27.02
CA GLY A 729 -16.67 5.54 26.83
C GLY A 729 -15.29 5.88 26.21
N GLY A 730 -14.80 5.08 25.27
CA GLY A 730 -13.48 5.27 24.64
C GLY A 730 -13.49 6.40 23.61
N GLY A 731 -12.93 7.54 24.01
CA GLY A 731 -12.59 8.67 23.13
C GLY A 731 -11.27 8.45 22.38
N SER A 732 -11.22 9.08 21.21
CA SER A 732 -10.15 9.10 20.22
C SER A 732 -8.75 9.41 20.76
N GLY A 733 -7.74 8.72 20.21
CA GLY A 733 -6.33 9.04 20.42
C GLY A 733 -5.48 8.67 19.21
N GLY A 734 -5.55 9.48 18.15
CA GLY A 734 -4.63 9.40 17.00
C GLY A 734 -3.23 9.86 17.39
N GLY A 735 -2.33 8.90 17.60
CA GLY A 735 -0.91 9.13 17.93
C GLY A 735 0.00 9.09 16.69
N GLY A 736 -0.19 10.01 15.74
CA GLY A 736 0.74 10.16 14.61
C GLY A 736 2.01 10.91 15.05
N ARG A 737 3.15 10.22 15.17
CA ARG A 737 4.46 10.86 15.39
C ARG A 737 4.86 11.63 14.13
N ALA A 738 5.06 12.94 14.24
CA ALA A 738 5.60 13.77 13.15
C ALA A 738 7.05 13.37 12.81
N THR A 739 7.42 13.45 11.53
CA THR A 739 8.81 13.31 11.09
C THR A 739 9.71 14.29 11.84
N GLY A 740 10.86 13.80 12.30
CA GLY A 740 11.86 14.63 13.01
C GLY A 740 12.81 15.38 12.10
N GLU A 741 12.69 15.18 10.78
CA GLU A 741 13.58 15.72 9.76
C GLU A 741 12.93 16.92 9.06
N PRO A 742 13.68 18.01 8.76
CA PRO A 742 13.15 19.09 7.94
C PRO A 742 12.78 18.57 6.54
N TYR A 743 11.57 18.88 6.06
CA TYR A 743 11.11 18.45 4.73
C TYR A 743 12.07 18.81 3.59
N SER A 744 12.81 19.91 3.71
CA SER A 744 13.82 20.32 2.72
C SER A 744 14.98 19.32 2.57
N ASN A 745 15.31 18.57 3.62
CA ASN A 745 16.37 17.56 3.65
C ASN A 745 15.87 16.15 3.27
N ILE A 746 14.56 15.94 3.16
CA ILE A 746 13.98 14.67 2.70
C ILE A 746 13.99 14.66 1.17
N LEU A 747 14.57 13.61 0.58
CA LEU A 747 14.51 13.33 -0.85
C LEU A 747 13.23 12.57 -1.19
N ILE A 748 12.98 11.46 -0.49
CA ILE A 748 11.76 10.66 -0.59
C ILE A 748 11.41 10.08 0.78
N SER A 749 10.12 9.85 1.02
CA SER A 749 9.63 9.21 2.24
C SER A 749 8.54 8.21 1.88
N GLU A 750 8.71 6.98 2.33
CA GLU A 750 7.72 5.92 2.24
C GLU A 750 7.20 5.58 3.64
N LYS A 751 5.88 5.49 3.78
CA LYS A 751 5.19 5.17 5.02
C LYS A 751 4.32 3.93 4.81
N TYR A 752 4.48 2.97 5.71
CA TYR A 752 3.73 1.73 5.74
C TYR A 752 3.08 1.55 7.10
N GLU A 753 1.88 0.98 7.12
CA GLU A 753 1.15 0.62 8.33
C GLU A 753 0.89 -0.88 8.27
N LYS A 754 1.42 -1.63 9.24
CA LYS A 754 1.24 -3.09 9.33
C LYS A 754 1.07 -3.48 10.80
N ASP A 755 0.46 -4.63 11.04
CA ASP A 755 0.38 -5.19 12.38
C ASP A 755 1.65 -6.01 12.68
N LEU A 756 2.18 -5.88 13.89
CA LEU A 756 3.25 -6.74 14.40
C LEU A 756 2.62 -7.86 15.24
N ILE A 757 2.91 -9.11 14.89
CA ILE A 757 2.55 -10.27 15.70
C ILE A 757 3.79 -10.73 16.48
N ALA A 758 3.61 -11.03 17.76
CA ALA A 758 4.69 -11.41 18.65
C ALA A 758 5.52 -12.55 18.06
N GLY A 759 6.83 -12.36 17.96
CA GLY A 759 7.77 -13.36 17.46
C GLY A 759 7.73 -13.64 15.95
N THR A 760 6.83 -13.00 15.20
CA THR A 760 6.73 -13.17 13.74
C THR A 760 7.37 -11.97 13.03
N PRO A 761 8.37 -12.18 12.15
CA PRO A 761 8.92 -11.10 11.33
C PRO A 761 7.90 -10.59 10.31
N VAL A 762 7.71 -9.27 10.27
CA VAL A 762 6.81 -8.60 9.32
C VAL A 762 7.64 -7.75 8.36
N ALA A 763 7.49 -8.00 7.05
CA ALA A 763 8.28 -7.33 6.02
C ALA A 763 7.69 -5.97 5.64
N TYR A 764 8.56 -4.97 5.49
CA TYR A 764 8.28 -3.65 4.92
C TYR A 764 9.19 -3.48 3.70
N THR A 765 8.63 -3.44 2.50
CA THR A 765 9.38 -3.47 1.23
C THR A 765 9.28 -2.12 0.53
N PHE A 766 10.40 -1.64 0.00
CA PHE A 766 10.53 -0.32 -0.63
C PHE A 766 10.88 -0.49 -2.10
N PHE A 767 10.13 0.16 -2.99
CA PHE A 767 10.23 -0.04 -4.43
C PHE A 767 10.77 1.16 -5.20
N GLN A 768 10.85 2.34 -4.57
CA GLN A 768 11.33 3.54 -5.25
C GLN A 768 12.85 3.43 -5.49
N PRO A 769 13.33 3.80 -6.70
CA PRO A 769 14.74 3.63 -7.07
C PRO A 769 15.70 4.47 -6.22
N GLU A 770 15.22 5.52 -5.55
CA GLU A 770 16.03 6.37 -4.68
C GLU A 770 16.46 5.68 -3.38
N HIS A 771 15.74 4.64 -2.94
CA HIS A 771 16.04 3.88 -1.73
C HIS A 771 17.21 2.92 -1.93
N SER A 772 18.19 2.94 -1.02
CA SER A 772 19.16 1.85 -0.91
C SER A 772 18.58 0.68 -0.14
N ILE A 773 17.77 0.95 0.88
CA ILE A 773 17.06 -0.09 1.65
C ILE A 773 15.86 -0.56 0.85
N TYR A 774 15.82 -1.83 0.49
CA TYR A 774 14.70 -2.42 -0.26
C TYR A 774 13.77 -3.24 0.63
N GLU A 775 14.21 -3.66 1.82
CA GLU A 775 13.37 -4.42 2.75
C GLU A 775 13.80 -4.22 4.20
N ILE A 776 12.83 -4.10 5.11
CA ILE A 776 13.02 -4.15 6.56
C ILE A 776 12.08 -5.21 7.13
N LEU A 777 12.60 -6.26 7.75
CA LEU A 777 11.79 -7.19 8.55
C LEU A 777 11.76 -6.72 10.00
N VAL A 778 10.59 -6.60 10.61
CA VAL A 778 10.43 -6.21 12.01
C VAL A 778 9.78 -7.33 12.80
N THR A 779 10.40 -7.75 13.90
CA THR A 779 9.83 -8.75 14.81
C THR A 779 9.37 -8.06 16.10
N GLY A 780 8.09 -8.18 16.45
CA GLY A 780 7.52 -7.64 17.70
C GLY A 780 7.76 -8.56 18.90
N LYS A 781 7.86 -7.98 20.12
CA LYS A 781 7.83 -8.72 21.40
C LYS A 781 6.41 -9.08 21.82
N ALA A 782 5.43 -8.34 21.33
CA ALA A 782 4.00 -8.53 21.60
C ALA A 782 3.20 -8.27 20.32
N ASN A 783 1.92 -8.60 20.35
CA ASN A 783 0.99 -8.21 19.29
C ASN A 783 0.71 -6.71 19.41
N GLU A 784 1.03 -5.94 18.37
CA GLU A 784 0.74 -4.51 18.26
C GLU A 784 0.09 -4.26 16.89
N PHE A 785 -1.05 -3.57 16.86
CA PHE A 785 -1.77 -3.26 15.64
C PHE A 785 -1.47 -1.83 15.18
N GLU A 786 -1.66 -1.55 13.89
CA GLU A 786 -1.47 -0.21 13.30
C GLU A 786 -0.05 0.34 13.51
N ILE A 787 0.96 -0.53 13.43
CA ILE A 787 2.35 -0.12 13.54
C ILE A 787 2.76 0.57 12.25
N ILE A 788 3.10 1.85 12.39
CA ILE A 788 3.57 2.69 11.31
C ILE A 788 5.09 2.61 11.28
N LEU A 789 5.64 2.20 10.13
CA LEU A 789 7.04 2.34 9.80
C LEU A 789 7.20 3.40 8.70
N ILE A 790 8.15 4.32 8.88
CA ILE A 790 8.50 5.34 7.91
C ILE A 790 9.98 5.16 7.56
N CYS A 791 10.30 5.11 6.27
CA CYS A 791 11.67 5.17 5.78
C CYS A 791 11.84 6.42 4.93
N GLU A 792 12.86 7.23 5.20
CA GLU A 792 13.11 8.51 4.51
C GLU A 792 14.53 8.50 3.95
N VAL A 793 14.69 8.70 2.63
CA VAL A 793 16.01 8.97 2.03
C VAL A 793 16.27 10.45 2.12
N LEU A 794 17.47 10.83 2.54
CA LEU A 794 17.83 12.22 2.78
C LEU A 794 18.78 12.77 1.69
N LYS A 795 18.66 14.07 1.42
CA LYS A 795 19.56 14.81 0.52
C LYS A 795 20.93 15.05 1.16
N GLY A 796 21.00 15.06 2.49
CA GLY A 796 22.22 15.24 3.27
C GLY A 796 22.15 14.53 4.62
N THR A 797 23.08 14.87 5.52
CA THR A 797 23.12 14.32 6.88
C THR A 797 21.82 14.65 7.62
N SER A 798 21.26 13.66 8.33
CA SER A 798 20.08 13.85 9.21
C SER A 798 20.32 14.96 10.23
N LYS A 799 19.31 15.82 10.47
CA LYS A 799 19.35 16.85 11.51
C LYS A 799 19.58 16.28 12.91
N ARG A 800 19.25 15.02 13.14
CA ARG A 800 19.45 14.33 14.43
C ARG A 800 20.89 13.87 14.63
N ALA A 801 21.64 13.68 13.55
CA ALA A 801 23.07 13.40 13.61
C ALA A 801 23.83 14.73 13.75
N LYS A 802 24.60 14.88 14.83
CA LYS A 802 25.37 16.11 15.09
C LYS A 802 26.60 16.24 14.19
N THR A 803 27.02 15.14 13.56
CA THR A 803 28.17 15.07 12.65
C THR A 803 27.80 14.20 11.44
N PRO A 804 28.42 14.42 10.26
CA PRO A 804 28.29 13.51 9.12
C PRO A 804 28.69 12.07 9.47
N ALA A 805 28.11 11.11 8.74
CA ALA A 805 28.50 9.71 8.87
C ALA A 805 29.96 9.49 8.44
N PRO A 806 30.69 8.56 9.08
CA PRO A 806 32.09 8.30 8.74
C PRO A 806 32.21 7.61 7.37
N GLY A 807 33.31 7.91 6.67
CA GLY A 807 33.62 7.31 5.36
C GLY A 807 32.97 8.05 4.19
N ILE A 808 32.98 7.40 3.03
CA ILE A 808 32.30 7.92 1.83
C ILE A 808 30.84 7.50 1.91
N VAL A 809 29.92 8.47 1.98
CA VAL A 809 28.48 8.19 2.15
C VAL A 809 27.84 7.91 0.80
N TYR A 810 27.17 6.76 0.68
CA TYR A 810 26.32 6.41 -0.47
C TYR A 810 24.93 7.05 -0.32
N LYS A 811 24.27 6.76 0.80
CA LYS A 811 22.91 7.24 1.12
C LYS A 811 22.77 7.49 2.63
N ASN A 812 22.06 8.55 2.98
CA ASN A 812 21.58 8.81 4.34
C ASN A 812 20.10 8.46 4.41
N GLU A 813 19.68 7.65 5.38
CA GLU A 813 18.30 7.19 5.51
C GLU A 813 17.83 7.26 6.97
N ASN A 814 16.62 7.74 7.22
CA ASN A 814 15.97 7.65 8.53
C ASN A 814 14.95 6.52 8.53
N ILE A 815 14.94 5.72 9.60
CA ILE A 815 13.87 4.74 9.84
C ILE A 815 13.17 5.07 11.15
N TRP A 816 11.84 5.17 11.11
CA TRP A 816 10.99 5.41 12.27
C TRP A 816 9.96 4.30 12.41
N ILE A 817 9.67 3.89 13.64
CA ILE A 817 8.58 2.96 13.94
C ILE A 817 7.79 3.48 15.13
N THR A 818 6.46 3.29 15.14
CA THR A 818 5.60 3.67 16.27
C THR A 818 5.65 2.67 17.42
N SER A 819 5.98 1.40 17.14
CA SER A 819 6.14 0.35 18.15
C SER A 819 7.28 0.67 19.12
N LYS A 820 7.00 0.52 20.42
CA LYS A 820 8.02 0.51 21.48
C LYS A 820 8.43 -0.91 21.88
N LEU A 821 7.70 -1.92 21.40
CA LEU A 821 7.90 -3.33 21.74
C LEU A 821 8.61 -4.10 20.63
N MET A 822 9.44 -3.43 19.82
CA MET A 822 10.28 -4.12 18.84
C MET A 822 11.29 -5.04 19.53
N LYS A 823 11.38 -6.28 19.04
CA LYS A 823 12.39 -7.26 19.45
C LYS A 823 13.67 -7.07 18.64
N GLU A 824 13.53 -7.03 17.33
CA GLU A 824 14.64 -6.89 16.37
C GLU A 824 14.11 -6.36 15.02
N GLY A 825 15.01 -5.77 14.24
CA GLY A 825 14.84 -5.41 12.84
C GLY A 825 15.97 -5.98 11.99
N LEU A 826 15.64 -6.59 10.86
CA LEU A 826 16.59 -6.98 9.81
C LEU A 826 16.45 -5.99 8.65
N ILE A 827 17.49 -5.21 8.39
CA ILE A 827 17.54 -4.24 7.29
C ILE A 827 18.30 -4.86 6.13
N ARG A 828 17.70 -4.85 4.94
CA ARG A 828 18.33 -5.28 3.70
C ARG A 828 18.45 -4.12 2.72
N PHE A 829 19.65 -3.92 2.20
CA PHE A 829 19.96 -2.81 1.32
C PHE A 829 20.89 -3.22 0.18
N LYS A 830 20.96 -2.39 -0.86
CA LYS A 830 21.78 -2.61 -2.05
C LYS A 830 22.60 -1.37 -2.39
N VAL A 831 23.77 -1.59 -2.99
CA VAL A 831 24.69 -0.54 -3.46
C VAL A 831 25.03 -0.80 -4.92
N GLU A 832 25.01 0.24 -5.75
CA GLU A 832 25.38 0.14 -7.16
C GLU A 832 26.86 -0.26 -7.32
N ASN A 833 27.11 -1.26 -8.17
CA ASN A 833 28.47 -1.71 -8.48
C ASN A 833 29.32 -0.57 -9.07
N SER A 834 28.73 0.25 -9.93
CA SER A 834 29.37 1.44 -10.52
C SER A 834 29.80 2.47 -9.47
N TRP A 835 29.01 2.64 -8.40
CA TRP A 835 29.35 3.55 -7.31
C TRP A 835 30.55 3.01 -6.52
N LEU A 836 30.61 1.71 -6.25
CA LEU A 836 31.76 1.05 -5.60
C LEU A 836 33.05 1.25 -6.42
N GLU A 837 32.99 0.98 -7.73
CA GLU A 837 34.11 1.14 -8.66
C GLU A 837 34.60 2.59 -8.72
N SER A 838 33.68 3.54 -8.87
CA SER A 838 34.03 4.97 -8.95
C SER A 838 34.67 5.52 -7.68
N ASN A 839 34.35 4.93 -6.52
CA ASN A 839 34.92 5.30 -5.22
C ASN A 839 36.08 4.38 -4.78
N ASN A 840 36.50 3.44 -5.63
CA ASN A 840 37.56 2.48 -5.37
C ASN A 840 37.34 1.71 -4.04
N LEU A 841 36.12 1.22 -3.82
CA LEU A 841 35.71 0.47 -2.63
C LEU A 841 35.56 -1.02 -2.98
N ALA A 842 36.02 -1.91 -2.09
CA ALA A 842 35.71 -3.33 -2.16
C ALA A 842 34.29 -3.59 -1.63
N ASP A 843 33.67 -4.70 -2.04
CA ASP A 843 32.36 -5.11 -1.52
C ASP A 843 32.38 -5.23 0.02
N SER A 844 33.52 -5.66 0.58
CA SER A 844 33.78 -5.77 2.02
C SER A 844 34.03 -4.45 2.74
N ASP A 845 34.11 -3.31 2.06
CA ASP A 845 34.30 -1.99 2.68
C ASP A 845 32.96 -1.36 3.09
N ILE A 846 31.82 -1.95 2.68
CA ILE A 846 30.50 -1.39 2.91
C ILE A 846 30.00 -1.66 4.33
N ARG A 847 29.49 -0.61 4.96
CA ARG A 847 28.92 -0.64 6.31
C ARG A 847 27.60 0.11 6.33
N LEU A 848 26.63 -0.41 7.07
CA LEU A 848 25.52 0.39 7.58
C LEU A 848 25.90 0.94 8.95
N VAL A 849 25.91 2.26 9.12
CA VAL A 849 26.16 2.91 10.41
C VAL A 849 24.86 3.48 10.97
N LYS A 850 24.66 3.36 12.30
CA LYS A 850 23.49 3.85 13.03
C LYS A 850 23.88 4.99 13.98
N TRP A 851 23.13 6.08 13.97
CA TRP A 851 23.28 7.14 14.95
C TRP A 851 22.62 6.75 16.28
N ASN A 852 23.36 6.76 17.39
CA ASN A 852 22.86 6.34 18.71
C ASN A 852 22.49 7.52 19.64
N ASN A 853 22.24 8.71 19.08
CA ASN A 853 22.08 10.01 19.76
C ASN A 853 23.37 10.72 20.20
N SER A 854 24.53 10.06 20.13
CA SER A 854 25.83 10.66 20.52
C SER A 854 26.93 10.49 19.47
N LYS A 855 27.01 9.32 18.83
CA LYS A 855 28.01 8.97 17.84
C LYS A 855 27.42 8.02 16.80
N TRP A 856 28.11 7.91 15.65
CA TRP A 856 27.86 6.86 14.67
C TRP A 856 28.43 5.53 15.18
N VAL A 857 27.61 4.50 15.15
CA VAL A 857 27.98 3.13 15.52
C VAL A 857 27.88 2.25 14.28
N GLN A 858 28.97 1.56 13.95
CA GLN A 858 28.98 0.59 12.86
C GLN A 858 28.18 -0.65 13.25
N LEU A 859 27.29 -1.08 12.37
CA LEU A 859 26.57 -2.34 12.53
C LEU A 859 27.29 -3.46 11.77
N ASN A 860 27.16 -4.69 12.28
CA ASN A 860 27.69 -5.86 11.59
C ASN A 860 26.94 -6.05 10.25
N THR A 861 27.64 -5.78 9.16
CA THR A 861 27.08 -5.74 7.80
C THR A 861 27.57 -6.96 7.05
N THR A 862 26.63 -7.77 6.55
CA THR A 862 26.94 -9.02 5.86
C THR A 862 26.54 -8.90 4.39
N GLU A 863 27.48 -9.14 3.49
CA GLU A 863 27.18 -9.30 2.06
C GLU A 863 26.40 -10.60 1.85
N THR A 864 25.32 -10.54 1.07
CA THR A 864 24.40 -11.67 0.86
C THR A 864 24.46 -12.20 -0.57
N LYS A 865 24.52 -11.30 -1.56
CA LYS A 865 24.62 -11.63 -2.98
C LYS A 865 25.11 -10.44 -3.79
N LYS A 866 25.52 -10.70 -5.03
CA LYS A 866 25.91 -9.70 -6.01
C LYS A 866 25.35 -10.07 -7.38
N ASP A 867 24.80 -9.08 -8.08
CA ASP A 867 24.36 -9.22 -9.48
C ASP A 867 25.17 -8.28 -10.39
N SER A 868 24.80 -8.21 -11.67
CA SER A 868 25.49 -7.38 -12.68
C SER A 868 25.49 -5.87 -12.39
N THR A 869 24.57 -5.40 -11.54
CA THR A 869 24.31 -3.97 -11.29
C THR A 869 24.51 -3.57 -9.82
N HIS A 870 24.26 -4.46 -8.87
CA HIS A 870 24.29 -4.15 -7.43
C HIS A 870 24.93 -5.25 -6.58
N THR A 871 25.50 -4.84 -5.44
CA THR A 871 25.87 -5.71 -4.31
C THR A 871 24.85 -5.54 -3.18
N TYR A 872 24.43 -6.64 -2.55
CA TYR A 872 23.33 -6.69 -1.57
C TYR A 872 23.84 -7.08 -0.19
N TYR A 873 23.32 -6.40 0.82
CA TYR A 873 23.76 -6.53 2.21
C TYR A 873 22.58 -6.69 3.17
N GLU A 874 22.83 -7.32 4.31
CA GLU A 874 21.90 -7.40 5.44
C GLU A 874 22.55 -7.01 6.76
N VAL A 875 21.74 -6.43 7.65
CA VAL A 875 22.15 -5.96 8.99
C VAL A 875 21.03 -6.19 9.99
N ARG A 876 21.36 -6.69 11.18
CA ARG A 876 20.42 -6.78 12.31
C ARG A 876 20.57 -5.58 13.25
N THR A 877 19.47 -5.11 13.82
CA THR A 877 19.45 -4.03 14.81
C THR A 877 18.29 -4.19 15.80
N ASP A 878 18.43 -3.62 16.99
CA ASP A 878 17.43 -3.65 18.06
C ASP A 878 16.57 -2.38 18.14
N SER A 879 16.87 -1.38 17.30
CA SER A 879 16.25 -0.07 17.32
C SER A 879 16.50 0.67 16.01
N PHE A 880 15.49 1.45 15.58
CA PHE A 880 15.59 2.33 14.41
C PHE A 880 15.94 3.77 14.80
N SER A 881 16.65 4.46 13.91
CA SER A 881 17.23 5.78 14.08
C SER A 881 17.57 6.37 12.70
N SER A 882 18.46 7.37 12.66
CA SER A 882 19.17 7.78 11.45
C SER A 882 20.29 6.79 11.13
N PHE A 883 20.38 6.41 9.86
CA PHE A 883 21.34 5.48 9.29
C PHE A 883 22.09 6.12 8.11
N ALA A 884 23.24 5.56 7.78
CA ALA A 884 23.92 5.83 6.52
C ALA A 884 24.59 4.57 5.98
N VAL A 885 24.50 4.37 4.67
CA VAL A 885 25.29 3.37 3.94
C VAL A 885 26.61 4.04 3.56
N THR A 886 27.73 3.49 4.05
CA THR A 886 29.05 4.11 3.86
C THR A 886 30.11 3.11 3.41
N GLY A 887 31.07 3.60 2.64
CA GLY A 887 32.33 2.92 2.35
C GLY A 887 33.40 3.30 3.37
N LEU A 888 33.85 2.33 4.14
CA LEU A 888 34.87 2.46 5.18
C LEU A 888 36.00 1.47 4.91
N LYS A 889 37.12 1.97 4.38
CA LYS A 889 38.34 1.17 4.25
C LYS A 889 38.93 0.97 5.63
N ASP A 890 38.98 -0.29 6.09
CA ASP A 890 39.50 -0.62 7.41
C ASP A 890 40.91 -0.01 7.60
N VAL A 891 40.98 1.04 8.42
CA VAL A 891 42.24 1.45 9.04
C VAL A 891 42.47 0.42 10.13
N LYS A 892 43.58 -0.33 10.03
CA LYS A 892 44.03 -1.32 11.03
C LYS A 892 43.73 -0.84 12.45
N THR A 893 42.76 -1.47 13.10
CA THR A 893 42.36 -1.16 14.47
C THR A 893 43.44 -1.64 15.43
N GLN A 894 43.98 -0.70 16.19
CA GLN A 894 44.63 -0.98 17.45
C GLN A 894 43.54 -1.42 18.44
N GLU A 895 43.81 -2.54 19.09
CA GLU A 895 42.95 -3.27 20.02
C GLU A 895 42.69 -2.43 21.28
N ASP A 896 41.41 -2.21 21.61
CA ASP A 896 40.98 -1.84 22.96
C ASP A 896 39.85 -2.80 23.39
N ALA A 897 40.02 -3.33 24.61
CA ALA A 897 39.41 -4.53 25.17
C ALA A 897 37.86 -4.61 25.20
N PRO A 898 37.28 -5.83 25.26
CA PRO A 898 35.84 -6.02 25.35
C PRO A 898 35.29 -5.62 26.73
N VAL A 899 34.22 -4.81 26.72
CA VAL A 899 33.36 -4.60 27.89
C VAL A 899 32.25 -5.66 27.84
N GLU A 900 32.33 -6.64 28.74
CA GLU A 900 31.21 -7.54 29.05
C GLU A 900 30.03 -6.74 29.61
N ILE A 901 28.86 -6.85 28.98
CA ILE A 901 27.59 -6.47 29.59
C ILE A 901 26.90 -7.76 30.02
N THR A 902 26.96 -8.01 31.33
CA THR A 902 26.30 -9.09 32.03
C THR A 902 24.77 -8.90 31.97
N LEU A 903 24.05 -9.81 31.31
CA LEU A 903 22.60 -9.91 31.45
C LEU A 903 22.28 -10.57 32.79
N LYS A 904 21.79 -9.79 33.76
CA LYS A 904 21.11 -10.30 34.94
C LYS A 904 19.80 -10.95 34.51
N SER A 905 19.72 -12.28 34.64
CA SER A 905 18.49 -13.04 34.59
C SER A 905 17.60 -12.68 35.78
N ILE A 906 16.34 -12.36 35.52
CA ILE A 906 15.29 -12.31 36.54
C ILE A 906 14.78 -13.75 36.71
N GLN A 907 14.90 -14.25 37.93
CA GLN A 907 14.38 -15.54 38.36
C GLN A 907 12.84 -15.51 38.38
N LEU A 908 12.21 -16.54 37.79
CA LEU A 908 10.93 -17.02 38.26
C LEU A 908 11.21 -18.13 39.27
N ASP A 909 10.85 -17.88 40.53
CA ASP A 909 10.69 -18.92 41.55
C ASP A 909 9.49 -19.79 41.18
N THR A 910 9.73 -21.07 40.94
CA THR A 910 8.81 -22.14 41.36
C THR A 910 9.63 -23.37 41.75
N GLU A 911 9.24 -23.94 42.88
CA GLU A 911 9.96 -24.85 43.76
C GLU A 911 10.41 -26.19 43.14
N ASP A 912 11.55 -26.65 43.69
CA ASP A 912 12.16 -27.99 43.74
C ASP A 912 11.16 -29.17 43.90
N PRO A 913 11.48 -30.44 43.51
CA PRO A 913 12.70 -31.11 43.99
C PRO A 913 13.42 -32.14 43.09
N VAL A 914 14.75 -32.16 43.29
CA VAL A 914 15.61 -33.35 43.45
C VAL A 914 15.88 -34.23 42.22
N LYS A 915 17.14 -34.24 41.79
CA LYS A 915 17.79 -35.42 41.19
C LYS A 915 19.15 -35.67 41.89
N PRO A 916 19.53 -36.92 42.21
CA PRO A 916 20.86 -37.19 42.74
C PRO A 916 21.93 -37.28 41.63
N ALA A 917 23.05 -36.64 41.98
CA ALA A 917 24.47 -36.81 41.69
C ALA A 917 25.03 -38.07 40.98
N GLY A 918 26.25 -37.91 40.43
CA GLY A 918 27.27 -38.97 40.28
C GLY A 918 27.68 -39.25 38.83
N THR A 919 28.70 -38.65 38.19
CA THR A 919 30.17 -38.65 38.43
C THR A 919 30.92 -39.80 37.73
N GLU A 920 31.95 -39.42 36.95
CA GLU A 920 33.19 -40.18 36.60
C GLU A 920 33.09 -41.35 35.58
N ARG A 921 34.06 -41.65 34.69
CA ARG A 921 35.39 -41.11 34.31
C ARG A 921 35.95 -41.93 33.11
N THR A 922 36.85 -41.32 32.31
CA THR A 922 38.04 -41.90 31.60
C THR A 922 37.84 -43.00 30.51
N THR A 923 38.57 -43.09 29.39
CA THR A 923 39.88 -42.55 28.94
C THR A 923 40.15 -42.94 27.47
N GLU A 924 40.96 -42.11 26.77
CA GLU A 924 42.05 -42.45 25.80
C GLU A 924 41.70 -43.08 24.42
N THR A 925 42.34 -42.76 23.27
CA THR A 925 43.50 -41.91 22.91
C THR A 925 43.55 -41.69 21.37
N GLU A 926 44.17 -40.56 20.96
CA GLU A 926 45.06 -40.27 19.79
C GLU A 926 44.83 -40.94 18.41
N GLY A 927 44.98 -40.31 17.24
CA GLY A 927 45.47 -38.99 16.84
C GLY A 927 45.74 -38.92 15.33
N THR A 928 45.80 -37.68 14.83
CA THR A 928 46.57 -37.16 13.67
C THR A 928 46.11 -37.23 12.20
N THR A 929 46.28 -36.05 11.58
CA THR A 929 46.64 -35.70 10.18
C THR A 929 45.59 -35.80 9.06
N GLY A 930 44.95 -34.66 8.77
CA GLY A 930 44.34 -34.36 7.46
C GLY A 930 45.34 -33.60 6.59
N THR A 931 45.63 -34.18 5.43
CA THR A 931 46.42 -33.60 4.34
C THR A 931 45.51 -32.81 3.40
N GLU A 932 45.91 -31.59 3.05
CA GLU A 932 45.29 -30.79 1.99
C GLU A 932 45.52 -31.43 0.62
N THR A 933 44.48 -31.44 -0.24
CA THR A 933 44.62 -31.68 -1.68
C THR A 933 43.98 -30.54 -2.48
N ALA A 934 44.68 -30.24 -3.58
CA ALA A 934 44.68 -29.02 -4.39
C ALA A 934 43.39 -28.70 -5.17
N GLY A 935 43.12 -27.39 -5.32
CA GLY A 935 42.22 -26.81 -6.32
C GLY A 935 42.91 -26.51 -7.66
N PRO A 936 42.14 -26.16 -8.72
CA PRO A 936 42.60 -26.15 -10.10
C PRO A 936 43.51 -24.97 -10.49
N ASN A 937 44.39 -25.24 -11.45
CA ASN A 937 45.56 -24.48 -11.89
C ASN A 937 45.28 -23.05 -12.43
N LYS A 938 46.08 -22.08 -11.93
CA LYS A 938 46.06 -20.64 -12.25
C LYS A 938 46.55 -20.25 -13.66
N GLU A 939 46.89 -21.20 -14.53
CA GLU A 939 47.47 -20.90 -15.85
C GLU A 939 46.43 -20.55 -16.93
N TYR A 940 45.17 -20.98 -16.78
CA TYR A 940 44.11 -20.67 -17.76
C TYR A 940 43.59 -19.23 -17.66
N VAL A 941 43.56 -18.65 -16.46
CA VAL A 941 43.04 -17.28 -16.22
C VAL A 941 43.98 -16.22 -16.79
N ALA A 942 45.30 -16.44 -16.72
CA ALA A 942 46.28 -15.49 -17.24
C ALA A 942 46.20 -15.34 -18.78
N PHE A 943 45.87 -16.41 -19.50
CA PHE A 943 45.76 -16.39 -20.97
C PHE A 943 44.58 -15.55 -21.45
N PHE A 944 43.42 -15.64 -20.79
CA PHE A 944 42.22 -14.86 -21.16
C PHE A 944 42.35 -13.37 -20.85
N VAL A 945 43.03 -13.00 -19.75
CA VAL A 945 43.25 -11.60 -19.39
C VAL A 945 44.18 -10.90 -20.40
N VAL A 946 45.24 -11.57 -20.86
CA VAL A 946 46.16 -11.02 -21.87
C VAL A 946 45.47 -10.86 -23.22
N LEU A 947 44.60 -11.81 -23.60
CA LEU A 947 43.82 -11.73 -24.84
C LEU A 947 42.79 -10.58 -24.80
N ALA A 948 42.10 -10.39 -23.66
CA ALA A 948 41.15 -9.30 -23.48
C ALA A 948 41.82 -7.91 -23.54
N MET A 949 43.02 -7.77 -22.96
CA MET A 949 43.78 -6.52 -23.04
C MET A 949 44.28 -6.23 -24.46
N ALA A 950 44.67 -7.24 -25.23
CA ALA A 950 45.07 -7.07 -26.62
C ALA A 950 43.88 -6.62 -27.51
N VAL A 951 42.68 -7.15 -27.26
CA VAL A 951 41.45 -6.76 -27.96
C VAL A 951 41.05 -5.33 -27.59
N PHE A 952 41.16 -4.95 -26.32
CA PHE A 952 40.88 -3.57 -25.86
C PHE A 952 41.86 -2.56 -26.46
N LEU A 953 43.15 -2.90 -26.54
CA LEU A 953 44.16 -2.06 -27.15
C LEU A 953 43.94 -1.90 -28.67
N ALA A 954 43.52 -2.98 -29.36
CA ALA A 954 43.18 -2.93 -30.77
C ALA A 954 41.93 -2.08 -31.05
N LEU A 955 40.90 -2.16 -30.20
CA LEU A 955 39.70 -1.33 -30.27
C LEU A 955 40.01 0.14 -29.97
N TYR A 956 40.87 0.41 -28.97
CA TYR A 956 41.30 1.76 -28.62
C TYR A 956 42.10 2.44 -29.75
N ILE A 957 42.95 1.69 -30.45
CA ILE A 957 43.68 2.18 -31.62
C ILE A 957 42.73 2.41 -32.81
N LEU A 958 41.70 1.56 -32.99
CA LEU A 958 40.70 1.71 -34.06
C LEU A 958 39.79 2.95 -33.87
N VAL A 959 39.52 3.35 -32.63
CA VAL A 959 38.72 4.54 -32.32
C VAL A 959 39.51 5.85 -32.49
N ARG A 960 40.86 5.80 -32.46
CA ARG A 960 41.72 6.98 -32.65
C ARG A 960 42.25 7.20 -34.07
N VAL A 961 41.98 6.30 -35.02
CA VAL A 961 42.40 6.45 -36.44
C VAL A 961 41.18 6.52 -37.38
N LYS A 962 40.17 7.30 -37.00
CA LYS A 962 39.10 7.77 -37.89
C LYS A 962 38.86 9.26 -37.72
#